data_AF-A0A6P0RVK1-F1
#
_entry.id   AF-A0A6P0RVK1-F1
#
_cell.length_a   1.000
_cell.length_b   1.000
_cell.length_c   1.000
_cell.angle_alpha   90.00
_cell.angle_beta   90.00
_cell.angle_gamma   90.00
#
_symmetry.space_group_name_H-M   'P 1'
#
loop_
_entity.id
_entity.type
_entity.pdbx_description
1 polymer ?
#
loop_
_entity_poly.entity_id
_entity_poly.type
_entity_poly.pdbx_seq_one_letter_code
_entity_poly.pdbx_strand_id
1 'polypeptide(L)'
;MPDLADIPGLSALRSHTKGDPRIKIAVLDGAIDLERACFQGANLTRLEPYWAEEFAIDLQHLQAFLEIESSGKSDEEKGEMMEAAIPDENIRASLHLRFHANHIISTICGQPDSPVEGIAPNATVINIPIAYGNEDFLNPLNLSRAISTAIEQGANIIHCAACHPTQSGLAHEFIDKAIRQAQENNILVVAPGGNDKGECWCVPAVLENVLTVGAMKDTGEPFKFSNFGGKYASQGILAPGENILGAQPGTDEPIRKKGTSCAAPIVTGTAALLMSLQLQQGAAPDAEAVRAALTNSAIPCDPNEIEEPERCLLGKINISGAYELLTGEPLSTVAIEQDSDITESVVIPEREATITPSRGAGSREQGSRGETAMMPSSNTLENLTPKNVVEANNNKKNIIPSNVTPSQRSPLVYALGTLGYDFGIEARRDTFKQFMPAVTVGDTQVSANPYDARQMVEYLQTNLSEAKSLIWTLNLELTPIYAIKPVGAFAADIYDMMQYMLAGQLLTEDHEDYIERVSIPGLLTEETVRLFSGQIIPVLKVNSPRGMYGWKVNTLVASALQTVSAEQSTADDNTMRRSLASFLNRVYYDLRNLGQMARDRALNFAATNAFQAVQTFSEAVASGMELDNIEVEKSPFCRYGSECWDVKLKFFDPENGRRAKRVFRFTIDVSDRTPVTLGEVRSWAVSK
;
A
#
# COMPACT_ATOMS: atom_id res chain seq x y z
N MET A 1 -32.04 -10.35 4.91
CA MET A 1 -30.96 -9.51 5.48
C MET A 1 -31.43 -9.08 6.89
N PRO A 2 -30.61 -8.66 7.87
CA PRO A 2 -31.02 -7.45 8.59
C PRO A 2 -31.27 -6.45 7.48
N ASP A 3 -32.51 -6.00 7.35
CA ASP A 3 -32.98 -5.35 6.12
C ASP A 3 -31.97 -4.26 5.72
N LEU A 4 -31.74 -3.99 4.42
CA LEU A 4 -30.82 -2.90 4.07
C LEU A 4 -31.31 -1.56 4.67
N ALA A 5 -32.60 -1.47 4.98
CA ALA A 5 -33.20 -0.41 5.77
C ALA A 5 -32.73 -0.32 7.24
N ASP A 6 -32.32 -1.43 7.87
CA ASP A 6 -31.88 -1.51 9.26
C ASP A 6 -30.45 -0.98 9.46
N ILE A 7 -29.64 -0.87 8.40
CA ILE A 7 -28.27 -0.34 8.46
C ILE A 7 -28.33 1.20 8.56
N PRO A 8 -27.92 1.82 9.69
CA PRO A 8 -28.13 3.25 9.91
C PRO A 8 -27.47 4.13 8.84
N GLY A 9 -28.27 4.98 8.20
CA GLY A 9 -27.85 5.88 7.13
C GLY A 9 -27.83 5.26 5.73
N LEU A 10 -27.94 3.93 5.56
CA LEU A 10 -27.83 3.31 4.25
C LEU A 10 -28.98 3.71 3.30
N SER A 11 -30.22 3.66 3.76
CA SER A 11 -31.39 4.11 2.96
C SER A 11 -31.30 5.58 2.56
N ALA A 12 -30.73 6.43 3.43
CA ALA A 12 -30.50 7.83 3.10
C ALA A 12 -29.42 7.98 2.03
N LEU A 13 -28.28 7.30 2.16
CA LEU A 13 -27.23 7.30 1.13
C LEU A 13 -27.74 6.76 -0.22
N ARG A 14 -28.56 5.69 -0.20
CA ARG A 14 -29.18 5.10 -1.39
C ARG A 14 -30.24 6.00 -2.05
N SER A 15 -30.74 7.04 -1.36
CA SER A 15 -31.58 8.08 -1.96
C SER A 15 -30.77 9.10 -2.79
N HIS A 16 -29.46 9.24 -2.53
CA HIS A 16 -28.55 10.04 -3.38
C HIS A 16 -27.99 9.22 -4.53
N THR A 17 -27.60 7.95 -4.28
CA THR A 17 -27.01 7.10 -5.32
C THR A 17 -27.16 5.60 -5.04
N LYS A 18 -27.44 4.81 -6.08
CA LYS A 18 -27.39 3.33 -6.05
C LYS A 18 -26.08 2.76 -6.61
N GLY A 19 -25.09 3.62 -6.83
CA GLY A 19 -23.82 3.31 -7.49
C GLY A 19 -23.71 3.99 -8.86
N ASP A 20 -22.48 4.13 -9.35
CA ASP A 20 -22.14 4.63 -10.67
C ASP A 20 -21.30 3.58 -11.42
N PRO A 21 -21.61 3.23 -12.69
CA PRO A 21 -20.90 2.18 -13.41
C PRO A 21 -19.42 2.51 -13.68
N ARG A 22 -18.98 3.77 -13.50
CA ARG A 22 -17.57 4.15 -13.56
C ARG A 22 -16.78 3.69 -12.33
N ILE A 23 -17.45 3.37 -11.20
CA ILE A 23 -16.83 2.74 -10.04
C ILE A 23 -16.74 1.23 -10.29
N LYS A 24 -15.51 0.73 -10.28
CA LYS A 24 -15.18 -0.69 -10.46
C LYS A 24 -14.77 -1.33 -9.14
N ILE A 25 -15.39 -2.45 -8.80
CA ILE A 25 -15.09 -3.28 -7.63
C ILE A 25 -14.54 -4.62 -8.13
N ALA A 26 -13.27 -4.90 -7.89
CA ALA A 26 -12.73 -6.24 -8.11
C ALA A 26 -12.95 -7.08 -6.86
N VAL A 27 -13.48 -8.30 -7.01
CA VAL A 27 -13.76 -9.22 -5.91
C VAL A 27 -12.93 -10.48 -6.07
N LEU A 28 -11.95 -10.63 -5.17
CA LEU A 28 -10.99 -11.72 -5.09
C LEU A 28 -11.55 -12.82 -4.19
N ASP A 29 -12.09 -13.89 -4.77
CA ASP A 29 -12.83 -14.95 -4.07
C ASP A 29 -12.85 -16.25 -4.91
N GLY A 30 -13.79 -17.16 -4.69
CA GLY A 30 -14.16 -18.21 -5.63
C GLY A 30 -14.84 -17.70 -6.91
N ALA A 31 -15.18 -18.63 -7.80
CA ALA A 31 -15.91 -18.36 -9.02
C ALA A 31 -17.42 -18.23 -8.80
N ILE A 32 -18.02 -17.17 -9.34
CA ILE A 32 -19.48 -16.97 -9.28
C ILE A 32 -20.26 -17.82 -10.28
N ASP A 33 -21.54 -17.98 -9.98
CA ASP A 33 -22.59 -18.46 -10.88
C ASP A 33 -23.32 -17.23 -11.44
N LEU A 34 -23.06 -16.91 -12.71
CA LEU A 34 -23.64 -15.73 -13.38
C LEU A 34 -25.12 -15.87 -13.74
N GLU A 35 -25.70 -17.08 -13.61
CA GLU A 35 -27.08 -17.33 -14.05
C GLU A 35 -28.12 -16.87 -13.01
N ARG A 36 -27.72 -16.65 -11.76
CA ARG A 36 -28.61 -16.30 -10.65
C ARG A 36 -29.46 -15.06 -10.94
N ALA A 37 -30.73 -15.10 -10.56
CA ALA A 37 -31.69 -14.02 -10.77
C ALA A 37 -31.22 -12.66 -10.21
N CYS A 38 -30.47 -12.65 -9.10
CA CYS A 38 -29.94 -11.42 -8.51
C CYS A 38 -28.83 -10.74 -9.32
N PHE A 39 -28.21 -11.41 -10.29
CA PHE A 39 -27.19 -10.82 -11.16
C PHE A 39 -27.75 -10.35 -12.51
N GLN A 40 -29.01 -10.65 -12.82
CA GLN A 40 -29.64 -10.27 -14.09
C GLN A 40 -29.79 -8.74 -14.19
N GLY A 41 -28.97 -8.13 -15.05
CA GLY A 41 -28.89 -6.67 -15.21
C GLY A 41 -27.74 -6.00 -14.45
N ALA A 42 -27.02 -6.71 -13.58
CA ALA A 42 -25.80 -6.21 -12.95
C ALA A 42 -24.68 -6.05 -13.99
N ASN A 43 -23.85 -5.00 -13.87
CA ASN A 43 -22.62 -4.88 -14.66
C ASN A 43 -21.50 -5.75 -14.05
N LEU A 44 -21.68 -7.06 -14.11
CA LEU A 44 -20.86 -8.08 -13.45
C LEU A 44 -20.15 -8.95 -14.48
N THR A 45 -18.82 -9.05 -14.38
CA THR A 45 -18.01 -9.95 -15.21
C THR A 45 -17.19 -10.91 -14.35
N ARG A 46 -17.02 -12.15 -14.83
CA ARG A 46 -16.04 -13.10 -14.28
C ARG A 46 -14.82 -13.12 -15.20
N LEU A 47 -13.63 -13.04 -14.63
CA LEU A 47 -12.37 -13.29 -15.35
C LEU A 47 -11.93 -14.73 -15.12
N GLU A 48 -11.34 -15.36 -16.14
CA GLU A 48 -10.66 -16.64 -15.97
C GLU A 48 -9.16 -16.38 -15.70
N PRO A 49 -8.65 -16.74 -14.51
CA PRO A 49 -7.26 -16.52 -14.15
C PRO A 49 -6.35 -17.45 -14.96
N TYR A 50 -5.38 -16.92 -15.70
CA TYR A 50 -4.45 -17.73 -16.50
C TYR A 50 -3.54 -18.67 -15.67
N TRP A 51 -3.58 -18.56 -14.34
CA TRP A 51 -2.76 -19.31 -13.39
C TRP A 51 -3.52 -20.42 -12.65
N ALA A 52 -4.81 -20.61 -12.88
CA ALA A 52 -5.61 -21.67 -12.26
C ALA A 52 -6.64 -22.24 -13.26
N GLU A 53 -6.89 -23.55 -13.21
CA GLU A 53 -7.78 -24.25 -14.14
C GLU A 53 -9.09 -24.63 -13.43
N GLU A 54 -10.23 -24.25 -14.00
CA GLU A 54 -11.56 -24.64 -13.48
C GLU A 54 -11.86 -26.10 -13.84
N PHE A 55 -12.21 -26.92 -12.85
CA PHE A 55 -12.71 -28.28 -13.06
C PHE A 55 -14.22 -28.38 -12.91
N ALA A 56 -14.81 -29.35 -13.62
CA ALA A 56 -16.25 -29.59 -13.61
C ALA A 56 -16.73 -30.16 -12.26
N ILE A 57 -17.90 -29.70 -11.82
CA ILE A 57 -18.58 -30.19 -10.61
C ILE A 57 -19.87 -30.91 -11.04
N ASP A 58 -20.09 -32.10 -10.49
CA ASP A 58 -21.34 -32.83 -10.70
C ASP A 58 -22.51 -32.12 -10.01
N LEU A 59 -23.64 -32.01 -10.71
CA LEU A 59 -24.92 -31.52 -10.17
C LEU A 59 -25.34 -32.27 -8.90
N GLN A 60 -25.00 -33.56 -8.75
CA GLN A 60 -25.28 -34.33 -7.53
C GLN A 60 -24.49 -33.81 -6.32
N HIS A 61 -23.21 -33.45 -6.50
CA HIS A 61 -22.40 -32.86 -5.44
C HIS A 61 -22.89 -31.46 -5.08
N LEU A 62 -23.26 -30.63 -6.07
CA LEU A 62 -23.86 -29.32 -5.82
C LEU A 62 -25.19 -29.43 -5.06
N GLN A 63 -26.08 -30.34 -5.44
CA GLN A 63 -27.35 -30.55 -4.77
C GLN A 63 -27.15 -31.02 -3.31
N ALA A 64 -26.28 -32.01 -3.09
CA ALA A 64 -25.95 -32.50 -1.75
C ALA A 64 -25.37 -31.38 -0.86
N PHE A 65 -24.49 -30.54 -1.42
CA PHE A 65 -23.92 -29.39 -0.72
C PHE A 65 -25.00 -28.38 -0.27
N LEU A 66 -25.94 -28.03 -1.16
CA LEU A 66 -27.05 -27.12 -0.84
C LEU A 66 -28.01 -27.71 0.21
N GLU A 67 -28.31 -29.01 0.13
CA GLU A 67 -29.12 -29.71 1.13
C GLU A 67 -28.44 -29.75 2.50
N ILE A 68 -27.13 -30.03 2.55
CA ILE A 68 -26.35 -30.02 3.79
C ILE A 68 -26.26 -28.60 4.37
N GLU A 69 -26.05 -27.58 3.54
CA GLU A 69 -25.98 -26.19 4.00
C GLU A 69 -27.32 -25.65 4.52
N SER A 70 -28.43 -26.05 3.92
CA SER A 70 -29.79 -25.67 4.33
C SER A 70 -30.34 -26.49 5.53
N SER A 71 -29.70 -27.60 5.89
CA SER A 71 -30.17 -28.59 6.89
C SER A 71 -30.41 -28.10 8.34
N GLY A 72 -30.03 -26.87 8.68
CA GLY A 72 -30.12 -26.34 10.05
C GLY A 72 -29.17 -26.98 11.07
N LYS A 73 -28.27 -27.87 10.63
CA LYS A 73 -27.25 -28.53 11.45
C LYS A 73 -26.13 -27.59 11.89
N SER A 74 -25.39 -27.99 12.92
CA SER A 74 -24.18 -27.30 13.35
C SER A 74 -23.07 -27.38 12.29
N ASP A 75 -22.13 -26.44 12.31
CA ASP A 75 -21.05 -26.38 11.31
C ASP A 75 -20.13 -27.63 11.37
N GLU A 76 -20.00 -28.25 12.54
CA GLU A 76 -19.28 -29.52 12.76
C GLU A 76 -20.01 -30.72 12.13
N GLU A 77 -21.31 -30.91 12.44
CA GLU A 77 -22.15 -31.94 11.80
C GLU A 77 -22.20 -31.78 10.27
N LYS A 78 -22.25 -30.54 9.77
CA LYS A 78 -22.21 -30.25 8.33
C LYS A 78 -20.90 -30.69 7.70
N GLY A 79 -19.76 -30.50 8.38
CA GLY A 79 -18.46 -30.99 7.92
C GLY A 79 -18.45 -32.50 7.72
N GLU A 80 -18.90 -33.26 8.74
CA GLU A 80 -19.01 -34.73 8.66
C GLU A 80 -19.96 -35.18 7.54
N MET A 81 -21.13 -34.53 7.40
CA MET A 81 -22.08 -34.83 6.32
C MET A 81 -21.49 -34.52 4.94
N MET A 82 -20.72 -33.44 4.80
CA MET A 82 -20.07 -33.05 3.54
C MET A 82 -18.97 -34.05 3.15
N GLU A 83 -18.20 -34.56 4.12
CA GLU A 83 -17.21 -35.62 3.89
C GLU A 83 -17.82 -36.94 3.43
N ALA A 84 -18.95 -37.31 4.02
CA ALA A 84 -19.67 -38.51 3.64
C ALA A 84 -20.33 -38.39 2.24
N ALA A 85 -20.84 -37.21 1.89
CA ALA A 85 -21.56 -36.98 0.63
C ALA A 85 -20.64 -36.62 -0.55
N ILE A 86 -19.50 -35.97 -0.29
CA ILE A 86 -18.57 -35.45 -1.29
C ILE A 86 -17.13 -35.81 -0.85
N PRO A 87 -16.66 -37.03 -1.13
CA PRO A 87 -15.36 -37.51 -0.62
C PRO A 87 -14.15 -36.74 -1.16
N ASP A 88 -14.28 -36.09 -2.32
CA ASP A 88 -13.21 -35.29 -2.93
C ASP A 88 -13.11 -33.91 -2.26
N GLU A 89 -11.96 -33.66 -1.62
CA GLU A 89 -11.66 -32.43 -0.90
C GLU A 89 -11.59 -31.20 -1.82
N ASN A 90 -11.11 -31.34 -3.06
CA ASN A 90 -11.07 -30.24 -4.01
C ASN A 90 -12.49 -29.87 -4.48
N ILE A 91 -13.36 -30.86 -4.71
CA ILE A 91 -14.78 -30.58 -5.02
C ILE A 91 -15.46 -29.87 -3.85
N ARG A 92 -15.25 -30.32 -2.61
CA ARG A 92 -15.76 -29.63 -1.40
C ARG A 92 -15.26 -28.19 -1.31
N ALA A 93 -13.95 -27.97 -1.44
CA ALA A 93 -13.34 -26.65 -1.42
C ALA A 93 -13.91 -25.75 -2.53
N SER A 94 -14.03 -26.26 -3.76
CA SER A 94 -14.63 -25.53 -4.89
C SER A 94 -16.06 -25.09 -4.61
N LEU A 95 -16.89 -25.97 -4.04
CA LEU A 95 -18.27 -25.67 -3.68
C LEU A 95 -18.35 -24.61 -2.58
N HIS A 96 -17.53 -24.71 -1.53
CA HIS A 96 -17.44 -23.66 -0.50
C HIS A 96 -16.99 -22.31 -1.08
N LEU A 97 -16.00 -22.29 -1.98
CA LEU A 97 -15.53 -21.06 -2.63
C LEU A 97 -16.58 -20.44 -3.54
N ARG A 98 -17.28 -21.23 -4.36
CA ARG A 98 -18.40 -20.76 -5.19
C ARG A 98 -19.54 -20.21 -4.32
N PHE A 99 -19.89 -20.92 -3.25
CA PHE A 99 -20.90 -20.49 -2.29
C PHE A 99 -20.54 -19.13 -1.66
N HIS A 100 -19.31 -19.00 -1.18
CA HIS A 100 -18.77 -17.78 -0.55
C HIS A 100 -18.81 -16.58 -1.50
N ALA A 101 -18.29 -16.76 -2.72
CA ALA A 101 -18.28 -15.73 -3.75
C ALA A 101 -19.68 -15.27 -4.17
N ASN A 102 -20.62 -16.19 -4.37
CA ASN A 102 -22.01 -15.85 -4.71
C ASN A 102 -22.67 -15.03 -3.59
N HIS A 103 -22.46 -15.40 -2.32
CA HIS A 103 -23.00 -14.69 -1.17
C HIS A 103 -22.43 -13.26 -1.04
N ILE A 104 -21.12 -13.10 -1.19
CA ILE A 104 -20.41 -11.82 -1.11
C ILE A 104 -20.78 -10.89 -2.28
N ILE A 105 -20.75 -11.39 -3.51
CA ILE A 105 -20.97 -10.57 -4.70
C ILE A 105 -22.44 -10.14 -4.82
N SER A 106 -23.40 -11.00 -4.45
CA SER A 106 -24.81 -10.59 -4.35
C SER A 106 -25.06 -9.55 -3.25
N THR A 107 -24.35 -9.62 -2.12
CA THR A 107 -24.39 -8.57 -1.09
C THR A 107 -23.87 -7.22 -1.63
N ILE A 108 -22.91 -7.22 -2.57
CA ILE A 108 -22.38 -6.01 -3.19
C ILE A 108 -23.33 -5.47 -4.28
N CYS A 109 -23.64 -6.27 -5.31
CA CYS A 109 -24.28 -5.80 -6.55
C CYS A 109 -25.55 -6.56 -6.97
N GLY A 110 -26.16 -7.34 -6.06
CA GLY A 110 -27.47 -7.95 -6.31
C GLY A 110 -28.51 -6.90 -6.71
N GLN A 111 -29.28 -7.16 -7.76
CA GLN A 111 -30.15 -6.14 -8.35
C GLN A 111 -31.41 -5.88 -7.50
N PRO A 112 -31.97 -4.66 -7.55
CA PRO A 112 -33.28 -4.38 -6.93
C PRO A 112 -34.37 -5.31 -7.46
N ASP A 113 -35.40 -5.53 -6.65
CA ASP A 113 -36.56 -6.39 -6.98
C ASP A 113 -36.21 -7.86 -7.29
N SER A 114 -34.98 -8.29 -6.99
CA SER A 114 -34.49 -9.67 -7.11
C SER A 114 -34.46 -10.39 -5.75
N PRO A 115 -34.15 -11.71 -5.68
CA PRO A 115 -34.05 -12.44 -4.41
C PRO A 115 -33.01 -11.90 -3.42
N VAL A 116 -32.02 -11.13 -3.90
CA VAL A 116 -31.00 -10.47 -3.09
C VAL A 116 -30.71 -9.09 -3.66
N GLU A 117 -31.12 -8.04 -2.96
CA GLU A 117 -30.73 -6.67 -3.29
C GLU A 117 -29.41 -6.32 -2.59
N GLY A 118 -28.42 -5.89 -3.36
CA GLY A 118 -27.09 -5.51 -2.88
C GLY A 118 -26.99 -4.03 -2.51
N ILE A 119 -25.88 -3.67 -1.85
CA ILE A 119 -25.60 -2.30 -1.42
C ILE A 119 -25.50 -1.32 -2.61
N ALA A 120 -24.70 -1.69 -3.62
CA ALA A 120 -24.31 -0.85 -4.75
C ALA A 120 -24.61 -1.55 -6.10
N PRO A 121 -25.89 -1.80 -6.43
CA PRO A 121 -26.29 -2.56 -7.62
C PRO A 121 -25.84 -1.94 -8.96
N ASN A 122 -25.62 -0.63 -9.01
CA ASN A 122 -25.22 0.07 -10.25
C ASN A 122 -23.70 0.20 -10.42
N ALA A 123 -22.89 -0.29 -9.47
CA ALA A 123 -21.44 -0.33 -9.61
C ALA A 123 -21.01 -1.45 -10.58
N THR A 124 -19.87 -1.29 -11.24
CA THR A 124 -19.27 -2.36 -12.05
C THR A 124 -18.52 -3.32 -11.15
N VAL A 125 -18.77 -4.62 -11.27
CA VAL A 125 -18.11 -5.66 -10.46
C VAL A 125 -17.36 -6.65 -11.33
N ILE A 126 -16.15 -7.02 -10.91
CA ILE A 126 -15.26 -7.95 -11.60
C ILE A 126 -14.89 -9.06 -10.62
N ASN A 127 -15.47 -10.25 -10.79
CA ASN A 127 -15.04 -11.43 -10.04
C ASN A 127 -13.71 -11.96 -10.62
N ILE A 128 -12.72 -12.10 -9.75
CA ILE A 128 -11.42 -12.68 -10.07
C ILE A 128 -11.26 -13.91 -9.17
N PRO A 129 -11.54 -15.12 -9.68
CA PRO A 129 -11.30 -16.36 -8.95
C PRO A 129 -9.83 -16.47 -8.54
N ILE A 130 -9.57 -16.69 -7.24
CA ILE A 130 -8.20 -16.87 -6.72
C ILE A 130 -7.82 -18.35 -6.55
N ALA A 131 -8.80 -19.24 -6.50
CA ALA A 131 -8.63 -20.69 -6.55
C ALA A 131 -9.90 -21.41 -6.99
N TYR A 132 -9.72 -22.66 -7.46
CA TYR A 132 -10.81 -23.59 -7.77
C TYR A 132 -10.83 -24.82 -6.84
N GLY A 133 -9.79 -25.06 -6.03
CA GLY A 133 -9.65 -26.17 -5.08
C GLY A 133 -8.88 -25.74 -3.82
N ASN A 134 -8.51 -26.69 -2.94
CA ASN A 134 -7.95 -26.35 -1.63
C ASN A 134 -6.52 -25.78 -1.69
N GLU A 135 -5.65 -26.39 -2.52
CA GLU A 135 -4.20 -26.10 -2.52
C GLU A 135 -3.84 -24.66 -2.93
N ASP A 136 -4.72 -23.96 -3.65
CA ASP A 136 -4.44 -22.65 -4.25
C ASP A 136 -5.01 -21.44 -3.50
N PHE A 137 -6.03 -21.59 -2.65
CA PHE A 137 -6.82 -20.43 -2.15
C PHE A 137 -6.01 -19.45 -1.30
N LEU A 138 -5.06 -19.97 -0.52
CA LEU A 138 -4.16 -19.17 0.30
C LEU A 138 -2.77 -18.98 -0.34
N ASN A 139 -2.57 -19.38 -1.60
CA ASN A 139 -1.29 -19.25 -2.28
C ASN A 139 -0.92 -17.77 -2.46
N PRO A 140 0.16 -17.26 -1.81
CA PRO A 140 0.48 -15.84 -1.84
C PRO A 140 0.81 -15.29 -3.23
N LEU A 141 1.24 -16.14 -4.16
CA LEU A 141 1.51 -15.76 -5.53
C LEU A 141 0.22 -15.58 -6.33
N ASN A 142 -0.77 -16.46 -6.14
CA ASN A 142 -2.08 -16.36 -6.82
C ASN A 142 -2.84 -15.13 -6.32
N LEU A 143 -2.86 -14.88 -5.01
CA LEU A 143 -3.47 -13.67 -4.46
C LEU A 143 -2.78 -12.39 -4.96
N SER A 144 -1.45 -12.37 -5.03
CA SER A 144 -0.69 -11.25 -5.60
C SER A 144 -1.03 -11.01 -7.08
N ARG A 145 -1.05 -12.06 -7.91
CA ARG A 145 -1.48 -11.99 -9.32
C ARG A 145 -2.90 -11.45 -9.46
N ALA A 146 -3.81 -11.88 -8.61
CA ALA A 146 -5.21 -11.47 -8.63
C ALA A 146 -5.37 -9.98 -8.26
N ILE A 147 -4.60 -9.49 -7.26
CA ILE A 147 -4.51 -8.05 -6.94
C ILE A 147 -3.93 -7.27 -8.12
N SER A 148 -2.81 -7.69 -8.73
CA SER A 148 -2.25 -7.02 -9.91
C SER A 148 -3.24 -7.00 -11.08
N THR A 149 -3.98 -8.09 -11.31
CA THR A 149 -5.04 -8.16 -12.32
C THR A 149 -6.15 -7.16 -12.02
N ALA A 150 -6.58 -7.00 -10.77
CA ALA A 150 -7.56 -5.99 -10.38
C ALA A 150 -7.08 -4.55 -10.66
N ILE A 151 -5.81 -4.25 -10.41
CA ILE A 151 -5.18 -2.96 -10.73
C ILE A 151 -5.18 -2.73 -12.25
N GLU A 152 -4.80 -3.73 -13.05
CA GLU A 152 -4.81 -3.67 -14.52
C GLU A 152 -6.22 -3.47 -15.12
N GLN A 153 -7.25 -4.02 -14.49
CA GLN A 153 -8.65 -3.77 -14.87
C GLN A 153 -9.16 -2.37 -14.46
N GLY A 154 -8.36 -1.60 -13.73
CA GLY A 154 -8.70 -0.27 -13.24
C GLY A 154 -9.75 -0.28 -12.13
N ALA A 155 -9.69 -1.25 -11.20
CA ALA A 155 -10.54 -1.27 -10.03
C ALA A 155 -10.34 -0.01 -9.17
N ASN A 156 -11.41 0.54 -8.60
CA ASN A 156 -11.36 1.58 -7.57
C ASN A 156 -11.37 0.98 -6.16
N ILE A 157 -11.98 -0.21 -6.03
CA ILE A 157 -12.05 -0.98 -4.79
C ILE A 157 -11.66 -2.43 -5.10
N ILE A 158 -10.81 -3.01 -4.26
CA ILE A 158 -10.47 -4.43 -4.24
C ILE A 158 -11.07 -5.02 -2.96
N HIS A 159 -12.10 -5.85 -3.12
CA HIS A 159 -12.59 -6.72 -2.06
C HIS A 159 -11.75 -7.99 -2.04
N CYS A 160 -10.91 -8.16 -1.03
CA CYS A 160 -10.19 -9.40 -0.81
C CYS A 160 -10.95 -10.26 0.21
N ALA A 161 -11.62 -11.30 -0.27
CA ALA A 161 -12.41 -12.19 0.58
C ALA A 161 -11.54 -13.24 1.31
N ALA A 162 -10.25 -13.33 0.96
CA ALA A 162 -9.30 -14.27 1.55
C ALA A 162 -8.80 -13.83 2.94
N CYS A 163 -8.62 -14.82 3.82
CA CYS A 163 -7.85 -14.70 5.05
C CYS A 163 -6.74 -15.76 5.04
N HIS A 164 -5.48 -15.34 4.91
CA HIS A 164 -4.34 -16.20 5.26
C HIS A 164 -3.96 -15.93 6.73
N PRO A 165 -4.08 -16.89 7.65
CA PRO A 165 -3.74 -16.69 9.06
C PRO A 165 -2.28 -16.26 9.27
N THR A 166 -2.05 -15.37 10.24
CA THR A 166 -0.72 -14.92 10.69
C THR A 166 -0.76 -14.50 12.16
N GLN A 167 0.32 -14.78 12.90
CA GLN A 167 0.52 -14.31 14.28
C GLN A 167 1.51 -13.14 14.38
N SER A 168 2.24 -12.84 13.30
CA SER A 168 3.24 -11.75 13.28
C SER A 168 2.68 -10.43 12.75
N GLY A 169 1.53 -10.46 12.08
CA GLY A 169 1.01 -9.32 11.32
C GLY A 169 1.81 -9.02 10.04
N LEU A 170 2.75 -9.90 9.67
CA LEU A 170 3.51 -9.84 8.42
C LEU A 170 2.85 -10.72 7.36
N ALA A 171 3.03 -10.34 6.10
CA ALA A 171 2.64 -11.11 4.92
C ALA A 171 3.86 -11.52 4.08
N HIS A 172 3.62 -12.44 3.14
CA HIS A 172 4.57 -12.71 2.07
C HIS A 172 4.80 -11.45 1.21
N GLU A 173 6.04 -11.20 0.79
CA GLU A 173 6.47 -9.97 0.10
C GLU A 173 5.62 -9.66 -1.16
N PHE A 174 5.20 -10.69 -1.90
CA PHE A 174 4.32 -10.54 -3.06
C PHE A 174 2.94 -9.92 -2.73
N ILE A 175 2.36 -10.23 -1.58
CA ILE A 175 1.09 -9.64 -1.14
C ILE A 175 1.34 -8.22 -0.65
N ASP A 176 2.36 -7.99 0.19
CA ASP A 176 2.69 -6.67 0.71
C ASP A 176 2.97 -5.65 -0.43
N LYS A 177 3.74 -6.05 -1.45
CA LYS A 177 3.98 -5.25 -2.66
C LYS A 177 2.69 -4.98 -3.44
N ALA A 178 1.83 -5.98 -3.64
CA ALA A 178 0.60 -5.81 -4.40
C ALA A 178 -0.41 -4.89 -3.69
N ILE A 179 -0.47 -4.94 -2.35
CA ILE A 179 -1.28 -4.02 -1.53
C ILE A 179 -0.73 -2.59 -1.60
N ARG A 180 0.60 -2.40 -1.49
CA ARG A 180 1.21 -1.08 -1.70
C ARG A 180 0.94 -0.54 -3.10
N GLN A 181 1.04 -1.38 -4.13
CA GLN A 181 0.73 -0.99 -5.51
C GLN A 181 -0.74 -0.57 -5.68
N ALA A 182 -1.69 -1.26 -5.05
CA ALA A 182 -3.09 -0.84 -5.06
C ALA A 182 -3.27 0.55 -4.42
N GLN A 183 -2.66 0.78 -3.25
CA GLN A 183 -2.67 2.08 -2.59
C GLN A 183 -2.04 3.19 -3.45
N GLU A 184 -0.88 2.93 -4.07
CA GLU A 184 -0.19 3.87 -4.97
C GLU A 184 -1.02 4.25 -6.20
N ASN A 185 -1.96 3.39 -6.61
CA ASN A 185 -2.92 3.65 -7.68
C ASN A 185 -4.26 4.24 -7.18
N ASN A 186 -4.35 4.66 -5.92
CA ASN A 186 -5.57 5.19 -5.28
C ASN A 186 -6.73 4.17 -5.34
N ILE A 187 -6.44 2.92 -4.97
CA ILE A 187 -7.39 1.81 -4.93
C ILE A 187 -7.60 1.38 -3.48
N LEU A 188 -8.85 1.38 -3.02
CA LEU A 188 -9.21 0.94 -1.67
C LEU A 188 -9.16 -0.58 -1.59
N VAL A 189 -8.37 -1.16 -0.68
CA VAL A 189 -8.47 -2.60 -0.37
C VAL A 189 -9.32 -2.79 0.88
N VAL A 190 -10.35 -3.64 0.80
CA VAL A 190 -11.22 -4.04 1.91
C VAL A 190 -11.06 -5.54 2.14
N ALA A 191 -10.89 -5.99 3.38
CA ALA A 191 -10.72 -7.40 3.71
C ALA A 191 -11.33 -7.78 5.08
N PRO A 192 -11.85 -9.01 5.25
CA PRO A 192 -12.42 -9.47 6.51
C PRO A 192 -11.34 -9.72 7.57
N GLY A 193 -11.64 -9.41 8.83
CA GLY A 193 -10.70 -9.59 9.94
C GLY A 193 -10.40 -11.06 10.31
N GLY A 194 -11.28 -12.00 9.96
CA GLY A 194 -11.21 -13.42 10.30
C GLY A 194 -12.09 -13.80 11.49
N ASN A 195 -12.28 -15.12 11.68
CA ASN A 195 -13.31 -15.70 12.55
C ASN A 195 -12.72 -16.58 13.69
N ASP A 196 -11.47 -16.33 14.06
CA ASP A 196 -10.62 -17.16 14.92
C ASP A 196 -10.56 -16.65 16.37
N LYS A 197 -11.57 -15.88 16.79
CA LYS A 197 -11.76 -15.31 18.15
C LYS A 197 -10.68 -14.33 18.63
N GLY A 198 -9.72 -13.98 17.78
CA GLY A 198 -8.50 -13.22 18.10
C GLY A 198 -7.25 -14.07 18.29
N GLU A 199 -7.29 -15.38 17.99
CA GLU A 199 -6.12 -16.28 18.08
C GLU A 199 -5.07 -16.01 16.97
N CYS A 200 -5.48 -15.38 15.87
CA CYS A 200 -4.61 -14.89 14.80
C CYS A 200 -5.21 -13.66 14.07
N TRP A 201 -4.40 -13.05 13.21
CA TRP A 201 -4.84 -12.07 12.21
C TRP A 201 -4.85 -12.68 10.80
N CYS A 202 -5.46 -11.98 9.85
CA CYS A 202 -5.56 -12.36 8.45
C CYS A 202 -4.71 -11.45 7.58
N VAL A 203 -3.94 -12.04 6.67
CA VAL A 203 -3.41 -11.35 5.49
C VAL A 203 -4.45 -11.43 4.36
N PRO A 204 -4.76 -10.34 3.63
CA PRO A 204 -4.13 -9.03 3.71
C PRO A 204 -4.72 -8.07 4.76
N ALA A 205 -5.79 -8.43 5.46
CA ALA A 205 -6.53 -7.53 6.35
C ALA A 205 -5.71 -6.83 7.45
N VAL A 206 -4.58 -7.41 7.87
CA VAL A 206 -3.64 -6.86 8.88
C VAL A 206 -2.58 -5.93 8.29
N LEU A 207 -2.45 -5.88 6.96
CA LEU A 207 -1.47 -5.03 6.27
C LEU A 207 -1.89 -3.56 6.32
N GLU A 208 -0.90 -2.68 6.24
CA GLU A 208 -1.15 -1.23 6.23
C GLU A 208 -2.02 -0.83 5.03
N ASN A 209 -2.92 0.14 5.28
CA ASN A 209 -3.80 0.76 4.29
C ASN A 209 -4.88 -0.17 3.70
N VAL A 210 -5.00 -1.40 4.24
CA VAL A 210 -6.18 -2.25 4.06
C VAL A 210 -7.23 -1.88 5.10
N LEU A 211 -8.47 -1.67 4.65
CA LEU A 211 -9.62 -1.47 5.54
C LEU A 211 -10.09 -2.82 6.08
N THR A 212 -9.69 -3.13 7.31
CA THR A 212 -10.13 -4.35 8.01
C THR A 212 -11.61 -4.26 8.36
N VAL A 213 -12.38 -5.32 8.15
CA VAL A 213 -13.79 -5.38 8.57
C VAL A 213 -14.04 -6.51 9.55
N GLY A 214 -14.42 -6.16 10.77
CA GLY A 214 -14.92 -7.07 11.80
C GLY A 214 -16.45 -7.22 11.73
N ALA A 215 -16.98 -8.25 12.39
CA ALA A 215 -18.41 -8.57 12.37
C ALA A 215 -19.09 -8.19 13.69
N MET A 216 -20.24 -7.48 13.59
CA MET A 216 -21.15 -7.26 14.71
C MET A 216 -22.49 -7.97 14.51
N LYS A 217 -23.15 -8.27 15.62
CA LYS A 217 -24.52 -8.76 15.72
C LYS A 217 -25.53 -7.71 15.28
N ASP A 218 -26.77 -8.12 15.09
CA ASP A 218 -27.91 -7.21 14.86
C ASP A 218 -28.14 -6.27 16.07
N THR A 219 -27.67 -6.65 17.27
CA THR A 219 -27.66 -5.78 18.47
C THR A 219 -26.54 -4.73 18.47
N GLY A 220 -25.63 -4.75 17.50
CA GLY A 220 -24.44 -3.89 17.46
C GLY A 220 -23.33 -4.28 18.44
N GLU A 221 -23.38 -5.47 19.04
CA GLU A 221 -22.26 -6.07 19.80
C GLU A 221 -21.27 -6.77 18.84
N PRO A 222 -19.95 -6.76 19.10
CA PRO A 222 -18.99 -7.57 18.34
C PRO A 222 -19.26 -9.07 18.51
N PHE A 223 -19.02 -9.84 17.45
CA PHE A 223 -19.00 -11.30 17.56
C PHE A 223 -17.75 -11.78 18.30
N LYS A 224 -17.91 -12.75 19.22
CA LYS A 224 -16.78 -13.38 19.92
C LYS A 224 -15.81 -14.10 18.99
N PHE A 225 -16.25 -14.51 17.80
CA PHE A 225 -15.37 -15.08 16.77
C PHE A 225 -14.59 -14.03 15.98
N SER A 226 -15.04 -12.76 15.93
CA SER A 226 -14.39 -11.73 15.12
C SER A 226 -12.99 -11.44 15.68
N ASN A 227 -11.96 -11.61 14.85
CA ASN A 227 -10.59 -11.29 15.22
C ASN A 227 -10.41 -9.78 15.47
N PHE A 228 -9.50 -9.43 16.37
CA PHE A 228 -9.29 -8.07 16.87
C PHE A 228 -7.84 -7.81 17.29
N GLY A 229 -7.55 -6.59 17.77
CA GLY A 229 -6.22 -6.21 18.24
C GLY A 229 -5.18 -5.98 17.13
N GLY A 230 -3.92 -5.75 17.52
CA GLY A 230 -2.84 -5.44 16.58
C GLY A 230 -3.16 -4.22 15.70
N LYS A 231 -2.84 -4.30 14.42
CA LYS A 231 -3.13 -3.22 13.44
C LYS A 231 -4.62 -2.99 13.21
N TYR A 232 -5.49 -3.97 13.48
CA TYR A 232 -6.95 -3.81 13.30
C TYR A 232 -7.50 -2.68 14.17
N ALA A 233 -6.95 -2.47 15.38
CA ALA A 233 -7.35 -1.39 16.28
C ALA A 233 -7.07 0.02 15.72
N SER A 234 -6.24 0.15 14.69
CA SER A 234 -5.89 1.43 14.04
C SER A 234 -6.43 1.60 12.62
N GLN A 235 -7.00 0.56 12.01
CA GLN A 235 -7.43 0.59 10.60
C GLN A 235 -8.73 -0.16 10.31
N GLY A 236 -9.35 -0.76 11.32
CA GLY A 236 -10.53 -1.61 11.17
C GLY A 236 -11.80 -1.04 11.76
N ILE A 237 -12.94 -1.44 11.19
CA ILE A 237 -14.29 -1.08 11.67
C ILE A 237 -15.17 -2.33 11.78
N LEU A 238 -16.22 -2.27 12.60
CA LEU A 238 -17.29 -3.27 12.62
C LEU A 238 -18.38 -2.92 11.61
N ALA A 239 -18.88 -3.93 10.90
CA ALA A 239 -20.11 -3.84 10.10
C ALA A 239 -21.04 -5.03 10.43
N PRO A 240 -22.35 -4.95 10.09
CA PRO A 240 -23.30 -6.03 10.35
C PRO A 240 -22.80 -7.34 9.74
N GLY A 241 -22.69 -8.39 10.55
CA GLY A 241 -22.18 -9.69 10.14
C GLY A 241 -23.04 -10.85 10.64
N GLU A 242 -24.28 -10.56 11.04
CA GLU A 242 -25.30 -11.51 11.46
C GLU A 242 -26.45 -11.53 10.44
N ASN A 243 -27.07 -12.69 10.21
CA ASN A 243 -28.28 -12.83 9.39
C ASN A 243 -28.22 -12.23 7.95
N ILE A 244 -27.01 -12.01 7.41
CA ILE A 244 -26.76 -11.39 6.10
C ILE A 244 -27.26 -12.32 5.00
N LEU A 245 -28.13 -11.80 4.15
CA LEU A 245 -28.78 -12.55 3.08
C LEU A 245 -27.95 -12.42 1.81
N GLY A 246 -27.71 -13.54 1.14
CA GLY A 246 -26.95 -13.59 -0.10
C GLY A 246 -27.34 -14.80 -0.94
N ALA A 247 -26.91 -14.79 -2.19
CA ALA A 247 -27.19 -15.83 -3.18
C ALA A 247 -26.34 -17.09 -2.93
N GLN A 248 -26.74 -18.17 -3.58
CA GLN A 248 -26.08 -19.47 -3.57
C GLN A 248 -25.90 -19.94 -5.03
N PRO A 249 -24.88 -20.72 -5.38
CA PRO A 249 -24.79 -21.33 -6.71
C PRO A 249 -25.97 -22.30 -6.95
N GLY A 250 -26.42 -22.44 -8.20
CA GLY A 250 -27.43 -23.43 -8.60
C GLY A 250 -28.89 -23.14 -8.23
N THR A 251 -29.16 -22.31 -7.23
CA THR A 251 -30.52 -21.93 -6.81
C THR A 251 -30.70 -20.41 -6.70
N ASP A 252 -31.92 -19.93 -6.97
CA ASP A 252 -32.31 -18.53 -6.71
C ASP A 252 -32.86 -18.33 -5.29
N GLU A 253 -33.00 -19.40 -4.49
CA GLU A 253 -33.35 -19.29 -3.07
C GLU A 253 -32.18 -18.69 -2.28
N PRO A 254 -32.35 -17.53 -1.63
CA PRO A 254 -31.27 -16.86 -0.91
C PRO A 254 -31.10 -17.42 0.51
N ILE A 255 -29.88 -17.37 1.03
CA ILE A 255 -29.52 -17.89 2.36
C ILE A 255 -28.98 -16.81 3.29
N ARG A 256 -29.27 -16.96 4.58
CA ARG A 256 -28.71 -16.12 5.64
C ARG A 256 -27.44 -16.76 6.20
N LYS A 257 -26.36 -15.98 6.25
CA LYS A 257 -25.06 -16.38 6.83
C LYS A 257 -24.56 -15.34 7.83
N LYS A 258 -23.50 -15.68 8.54
CA LYS A 258 -22.82 -14.84 9.53
C LYS A 258 -21.30 -14.98 9.37
N GLY A 259 -20.55 -13.93 9.72
CA GLY A 259 -19.08 -13.94 9.66
C GLY A 259 -18.49 -12.60 9.23
N THR A 260 -17.18 -12.41 9.42
CA THR A 260 -16.47 -11.22 8.90
C THR A 260 -16.55 -11.12 7.38
N SER A 261 -16.58 -12.26 6.69
CA SER A 261 -16.78 -12.35 5.24
C SER A 261 -18.14 -11.81 4.78
N CYS A 262 -19.18 -11.86 5.62
CA CYS A 262 -20.49 -11.27 5.32
C CYS A 262 -20.55 -9.77 5.65
N ALA A 263 -19.71 -9.29 6.57
CA ALA A 263 -19.63 -7.88 6.96
C ALA A 263 -18.79 -7.04 5.99
N ALA A 264 -17.69 -7.59 5.48
CA ALA A 264 -16.79 -6.95 4.52
C ALA A 264 -17.47 -6.43 3.22
N PRO A 265 -18.40 -7.15 2.56
CA PRO A 265 -19.10 -6.63 1.37
C PRO A 265 -20.00 -5.42 1.67
N ILE A 266 -20.52 -5.28 2.89
CA ILE A 266 -21.32 -4.10 3.28
C ILE A 266 -20.46 -2.84 3.26
N VAL A 267 -19.26 -2.91 3.85
CA VAL A 267 -18.29 -1.81 3.82
C VAL A 267 -17.82 -1.52 2.39
N THR A 268 -17.58 -2.58 1.60
CA THR A 268 -17.16 -2.48 0.19
C THR A 268 -18.21 -1.75 -0.65
N GLY A 269 -19.48 -2.15 -0.56
CA GLY A 269 -20.58 -1.47 -1.24
C GLY A 269 -20.79 -0.04 -0.74
N THR A 270 -20.68 0.21 0.56
CA THR A 270 -20.80 1.55 1.13
C THR A 270 -19.71 2.48 0.59
N ALA A 271 -18.46 2.02 0.53
CA ALA A 271 -17.36 2.76 -0.09
C ALA A 271 -17.62 3.03 -1.58
N ALA A 272 -18.19 2.06 -2.31
CA ALA A 272 -18.56 2.25 -3.72
C ALA A 272 -19.64 3.32 -3.90
N LEU A 273 -20.66 3.38 -3.03
CA LEU A 273 -21.67 4.45 -3.02
C LEU A 273 -21.03 5.83 -2.75
N LEU A 274 -20.13 5.92 -1.77
CA LEU A 274 -19.42 7.17 -1.44
C LEU A 274 -18.52 7.66 -2.59
N MET A 275 -17.80 6.75 -3.26
CA MET A 275 -17.03 7.08 -4.48
C MET A 275 -17.94 7.46 -5.66
N SER A 276 -19.11 6.82 -5.78
CA SER A 276 -20.10 7.16 -6.81
C SER A 276 -20.64 8.58 -6.60
N LEU A 277 -20.83 9.00 -5.35
CA LEU A 277 -21.24 10.35 -5.01
C LEU A 277 -20.17 11.39 -5.39
N GLN A 278 -18.88 11.12 -5.14
CA GLN A 278 -17.77 11.98 -5.57
C GLN A 278 -17.82 12.21 -7.09
N LEU A 279 -18.02 11.14 -7.88
CA LEU A 279 -18.17 11.23 -9.34
C LEU A 279 -19.40 12.00 -9.83
N GLN A 280 -20.52 11.92 -9.10
CA GLN A 280 -21.75 12.64 -9.42
C GLN A 280 -21.63 14.13 -9.07
N GLN A 281 -20.83 14.47 -8.06
CA GLN A 281 -20.44 15.84 -7.70
C GLN A 281 -19.32 16.41 -8.60
N GLY A 282 -18.80 15.63 -9.56
CA GLY A 282 -17.77 16.05 -10.51
C GLY A 282 -16.33 15.95 -10.00
N ALA A 283 -16.11 15.34 -8.83
CA ALA A 283 -14.78 15.00 -8.33
C ALA A 283 -14.30 13.65 -8.90
N ALA A 284 -13.00 13.39 -8.80
CA ALA A 284 -12.46 12.04 -9.03
C ALA A 284 -12.71 11.16 -7.79
N PRO A 285 -12.81 9.82 -7.93
CA PRO A 285 -12.88 8.91 -6.78
C PRO A 285 -11.59 9.02 -5.96
N ASP A 286 -11.71 9.21 -4.65
CA ASP A 286 -10.58 9.26 -3.71
C ASP A 286 -10.73 8.13 -2.67
N ALA A 287 -9.95 7.08 -2.86
CA ALA A 287 -10.00 5.88 -2.04
C ALA A 287 -9.50 6.13 -0.62
N GLU A 288 -8.47 6.95 -0.46
CA GLU A 288 -7.88 7.24 0.84
C GLU A 288 -8.79 8.19 1.64
N ALA A 289 -9.43 9.16 1.00
CA ALA A 289 -10.46 10.00 1.63
C ALA A 289 -11.66 9.16 2.08
N VAL A 290 -12.18 8.25 1.24
CA VAL A 290 -13.29 7.36 1.61
C VAL A 290 -12.89 6.41 2.74
N ARG A 291 -11.68 5.84 2.70
CA ARG A 291 -11.13 5.02 3.79
C ARG A 291 -11.07 5.80 5.10
N ALA A 292 -10.47 6.98 5.07
CA ALA A 292 -10.32 7.86 6.23
C ALA A 292 -11.67 8.31 6.79
N ALA A 293 -12.65 8.62 5.94
CA ALA A 293 -13.99 9.00 6.37
C ALA A 293 -14.71 7.84 7.08
N LEU A 294 -14.63 6.62 6.54
CA LEU A 294 -15.19 5.41 7.17
C LEU A 294 -14.52 5.07 8.51
N THR A 295 -13.20 5.24 8.62
CA THR A 295 -12.47 4.97 9.87
C THR A 295 -12.65 6.06 10.93
N ASN A 296 -12.67 7.34 10.52
CA ASN A 296 -12.73 8.48 11.45
C ASN A 296 -14.15 8.80 11.93
N SER A 297 -15.18 8.35 11.21
CA SER A 297 -16.58 8.47 11.64
C SER A 297 -17.06 7.31 12.50
N ALA A 298 -16.31 6.21 12.56
CA ALA A 298 -16.69 4.98 13.25
C ALA A 298 -17.08 5.25 14.71
N ILE A 299 -18.21 4.70 15.15
CA ILE A 299 -18.78 4.95 16.48
C ILE A 299 -18.16 3.95 17.47
N PRO A 300 -17.35 4.39 18.45
CA PRO A 300 -16.76 3.47 19.42
C PRO A 300 -17.83 2.74 20.24
N CYS A 301 -17.50 1.54 20.71
CA CYS A 301 -18.37 0.81 21.64
C CYS A 301 -18.32 1.41 23.04
N ASP A 302 -19.47 1.45 23.73
CA ASP A 302 -19.54 1.91 25.13
C ASP A 302 -18.94 0.83 26.06
N PRO A 303 -17.89 1.14 26.86
CA PRO A 303 -17.32 0.22 27.83
C PRO A 303 -18.27 -0.21 28.96
N ASN A 304 -19.42 0.46 29.13
CA ASN A 304 -20.46 0.06 30.07
C ASN A 304 -21.42 -0.99 29.49
N GLU A 305 -21.49 -1.14 28.17
CA GLU A 305 -22.35 -2.09 27.46
C GLU A 305 -21.56 -3.32 26.97
N ILE A 306 -20.28 -3.16 26.62
CA ILE A 306 -19.46 -4.20 26.01
C ILE A 306 -18.21 -4.48 26.86
N GLU A 307 -18.06 -5.74 27.28
CA GLU A 307 -17.02 -6.22 28.21
C GLU A 307 -15.58 -6.11 27.65
N GLU A 308 -15.40 -6.25 26.33
CA GLU A 308 -14.12 -6.16 25.61
C GLU A 308 -14.23 -5.11 24.47
N PRO A 309 -14.23 -3.79 24.76
CA PRO A 309 -14.44 -2.74 23.76
C PRO A 309 -13.45 -2.75 22.59
N GLU A 310 -12.23 -3.26 22.80
CA GLU A 310 -11.20 -3.45 21.80
C GLU A 310 -11.59 -4.43 20.67
N ARG A 311 -12.58 -5.30 20.91
CA ARG A 311 -13.20 -6.11 19.83
C ARG A 311 -13.94 -5.27 18.80
N CYS A 312 -14.26 -4.02 19.13
CA CYS A 312 -14.90 -3.09 18.20
C CYS A 312 -13.95 -2.35 17.25
N LEU A 313 -12.65 -2.62 17.33
CA LEU A 313 -11.63 -1.99 16.49
C LEU A 313 -11.68 -0.45 16.68
N LEU A 314 -11.83 0.35 15.62
CA LEU A 314 -12.09 1.80 15.75
C LEU A 314 -13.54 2.12 16.15
N GLY A 315 -14.49 1.23 15.85
CA GLY A 315 -15.91 1.41 16.10
C GLY A 315 -16.82 0.77 15.06
N LYS A 316 -18.13 0.94 15.25
CA LYS A 316 -19.21 0.52 14.36
C LYS A 316 -19.29 1.46 13.15
N ILE A 317 -19.58 0.92 11.96
CA ILE A 317 -19.76 1.69 10.72
C ILE A 317 -20.77 2.83 10.92
N ASN A 318 -20.41 4.03 10.45
CA ASN A 318 -21.22 5.24 10.56
C ASN A 318 -21.36 5.90 9.18
N ILE A 319 -22.38 5.49 8.42
CA ILE A 319 -22.58 5.95 7.04
C ILE A 319 -22.84 7.48 7.00
N SER A 320 -23.65 8.00 7.93
CA SER A 320 -23.96 9.43 8.01
C SER A 320 -22.72 10.27 8.33
N GLY A 321 -21.90 9.85 9.30
CA GLY A 321 -20.66 10.55 9.64
C GLY A 321 -19.59 10.45 8.54
N ALA A 322 -19.50 9.32 7.83
CA ALA A 322 -18.60 9.19 6.68
C ALA A 322 -19.02 10.12 5.53
N TYR A 323 -20.33 10.22 5.25
CA TYR A 323 -20.89 11.16 4.29
C TYR A 323 -20.60 12.63 4.69
N GLU A 324 -20.79 12.98 5.96
CA GLU A 324 -20.52 14.33 6.48
C GLU A 324 -19.04 14.71 6.37
N LEU A 325 -18.12 13.79 6.70
CA LEU A 325 -16.67 14.00 6.55
C LEU A 325 -16.22 14.17 5.09
N LEU A 326 -16.94 13.57 4.13
CA LEU A 326 -16.60 13.66 2.69
C LEU A 326 -17.23 14.86 1.99
N THR A 327 -18.44 15.26 2.39
CA THR A 327 -19.23 16.31 1.71
C THR A 327 -19.26 17.65 2.45
N GLY A 328 -18.99 17.65 3.76
CA GLY A 328 -19.18 18.80 4.64
C GLY A 328 -20.63 19.03 5.08
N GLU A 329 -21.58 18.20 4.63
CA GLU A 329 -23.02 18.35 4.87
C GLU A 329 -23.62 17.13 5.56
N PRO A 330 -24.63 17.28 6.44
CA PRO A 330 -25.27 16.15 7.11
C PRO A 330 -26.07 15.30 6.11
N LEU A 331 -25.99 13.97 6.25
CA LEU A 331 -26.75 13.05 5.41
C LEU A 331 -28.26 13.19 5.66
N SER A 332 -28.99 13.62 4.63
CA SER A 332 -30.45 13.72 4.60
C SER A 332 -31.04 12.85 3.49
N THR A 333 -32.30 12.44 3.64
CA THR A 333 -33.04 11.72 2.59
C THR A 333 -33.55 12.67 1.51
N VAL A 334 -33.23 12.39 0.25
CA VAL A 334 -33.82 13.11 -0.89
C VAL A 334 -35.25 12.62 -1.10
N ALA A 335 -36.22 13.53 -1.10
CA ALA A 335 -37.59 13.20 -1.47
C ALA A 335 -37.66 12.96 -2.98
N ILE A 336 -38.18 11.80 -3.39
CA ILE A 336 -38.48 11.54 -4.80
C ILE A 336 -39.71 12.38 -5.16
N GLU A 337 -39.51 13.49 -5.87
CA GLU A 337 -40.63 14.17 -6.53
C GLU A 337 -41.19 13.23 -7.59
N GLN A 338 -42.46 12.84 -7.42
CA GLN A 338 -43.18 12.06 -8.42
C GLN A 338 -43.50 12.95 -9.62
N ASP A 339 -42.63 12.91 -10.62
CA ASP A 339 -42.86 13.55 -11.92
C ASP A 339 -44.14 12.94 -12.51
N SER A 340 -45.20 13.75 -12.56
CA SER A 340 -46.55 13.31 -12.89
C SER A 340 -47.01 13.91 -14.22
N ASP A 341 -47.17 13.01 -15.19
CA ASP A 341 -47.83 13.20 -16.48
C ASP A 341 -47.40 14.40 -17.34
N ILE A 342 -46.37 14.15 -18.16
CA ILE A 342 -46.27 14.81 -19.47
C ILE A 342 -47.49 14.41 -20.31
N THR A 343 -48.48 15.29 -20.40
CA THR A 343 -49.49 15.26 -21.47
C THR A 343 -49.17 16.31 -22.52
N GLU A 344 -48.79 15.86 -23.72
CA GLU A 344 -48.59 16.76 -24.85
C GLU A 344 -49.90 17.47 -25.22
N SER A 345 -49.88 18.79 -25.25
CA SER A 345 -50.84 19.58 -26.04
C SER A 345 -50.15 20.77 -26.70
N VAL A 346 -49.80 20.59 -27.97
CA VAL A 346 -49.25 21.64 -28.83
C VAL A 346 -50.34 22.68 -29.11
N VAL A 347 -50.12 23.93 -28.69
CA VAL A 347 -50.94 25.08 -29.09
C VAL A 347 -50.04 26.22 -29.57
N ILE A 348 -50.38 26.76 -30.73
CA ILE A 348 -49.61 27.76 -31.48
C ILE A 348 -49.84 29.17 -30.89
N PRO A 349 -48.80 30.00 -30.69
CA PRO A 349 -48.98 31.39 -30.32
C PRO A 349 -49.11 32.30 -31.55
N GLU A 350 -50.30 32.84 -31.80
CA GLU A 350 -50.47 34.01 -32.68
C GLU A 350 -50.10 35.32 -31.96
N ARG A 351 -49.66 36.31 -32.73
CA ARG A 351 -49.32 37.67 -32.28
C ARG A 351 -50.43 38.65 -32.62
N GLU A 352 -50.72 39.58 -31.71
CA GLU A 352 -51.06 40.97 -32.06
C GLU A 352 -50.32 41.96 -31.15
N ALA A 353 -50.20 43.21 -31.60
CA ALA A 353 -49.23 44.18 -31.08
C ALA A 353 -49.74 45.64 -31.13
N THR A 354 -49.14 46.52 -30.31
CA THR A 354 -49.14 47.99 -30.48
C THR A 354 -48.03 48.58 -29.59
N ILE A 355 -46.87 49.05 -30.06
CA ILE A 355 -46.51 50.21 -30.93
C ILE A 355 -46.20 51.49 -30.12
N THR A 356 -44.93 51.69 -29.68
CA THR A 356 -43.94 52.73 -30.14
C THR A 356 -43.83 54.00 -29.25
N PRO A 357 -42.83 54.92 -29.37
CA PRO A 357 -41.80 55.08 -30.44
C PRO A 357 -40.34 55.51 -30.09
N SER A 358 -39.37 55.01 -30.90
CA SER A 358 -38.09 55.66 -31.34
C SER A 358 -37.02 55.99 -30.25
N ARG A 359 -35.71 56.19 -30.48
CA ARG A 359 -34.77 56.36 -31.63
C ARG A 359 -33.32 56.21 -31.06
N GLY A 360 -32.21 55.90 -31.76
CA GLY A 360 -31.89 55.48 -33.13
C GLY A 360 -30.40 55.78 -33.50
N ALA A 361 -29.73 54.93 -34.30
CA ALA A 361 -28.30 54.96 -34.71
C ALA A 361 -27.23 54.59 -33.64
N GLY A 362 -26.05 54.04 -33.96
CA GLY A 362 -25.56 53.48 -35.24
C GLY A 362 -24.03 53.17 -35.25
N SER A 363 -23.64 52.07 -35.93
CA SER A 363 -22.33 51.76 -36.57
C SER A 363 -20.97 51.81 -35.81
N ARG A 364 -20.16 50.72 -35.97
CA ARG A 364 -18.71 50.62 -36.36
C ARG A 364 -17.68 51.62 -35.78
N GLU A 365 -16.40 51.30 -35.54
CA GLU A 365 -15.50 50.24 -36.08
C GLU A 365 -14.25 50.02 -35.17
N GLN A 366 -13.24 49.32 -35.70
CA GLN A 366 -11.86 49.09 -35.22
C GLN A 366 -11.17 50.34 -34.60
N GLY A 367 -10.10 50.29 -33.78
CA GLY A 367 -9.15 49.26 -33.34
C GLY A 367 -7.82 49.93 -32.87
N SER A 368 -6.74 49.16 -32.61
CA SER A 368 -5.33 49.60 -32.39
C SER A 368 -4.83 50.08 -30.99
N ARG A 369 -4.03 49.21 -30.36
CA ARG A 369 -2.67 49.36 -29.76
C ARG A 369 -2.12 50.69 -29.16
N GLY A 370 -1.35 50.49 -28.08
CA GLY A 370 -0.25 51.33 -27.56
C GLY A 370 -0.60 52.10 -26.27
N GLU A 371 0.26 52.34 -25.28
CA GLU A 371 1.48 51.74 -24.71
C GLU A 371 1.83 52.61 -23.46
N THR A 372 2.79 52.19 -22.63
CA THR A 372 3.53 53.04 -21.65
C THR A 372 2.84 53.74 -20.47
N ALA A 373 2.94 53.09 -19.30
CA ALA A 373 3.85 53.43 -18.17
C ALA A 373 3.60 54.59 -17.17
N MET A 374 4.20 54.35 -15.98
CA MET A 374 4.58 55.22 -14.85
C MET A 374 3.65 55.37 -13.62
N MET A 375 4.20 54.92 -12.48
CA MET A 375 3.82 55.24 -11.09
C MET A 375 4.14 56.72 -10.77
N PRO A 376 3.56 57.32 -9.70
CA PRO A 376 4.25 57.29 -8.40
C PRO A 376 3.35 57.15 -7.14
N SER A 377 4.02 56.84 -6.04
CA SER A 377 3.58 56.66 -4.64
C SER A 377 3.19 57.96 -3.88
N SER A 378 2.39 57.86 -2.81
CA SER A 378 2.83 58.10 -1.40
C SER A 378 1.71 58.13 -0.33
N ASN A 379 2.10 57.87 0.94
CA ASN A 379 1.28 57.63 2.15
C ASN A 379 0.65 58.88 2.82
N THR A 380 -0.41 58.69 3.62
CA THR A 380 -0.54 59.01 5.09
C THR A 380 -1.94 58.56 5.63
N LEU A 381 -2.06 57.85 6.77
CA LEU A 381 -2.26 58.29 8.18
C LEU A 381 -3.45 59.27 8.40
N GLU A 382 -4.30 59.21 9.45
CA GLU A 382 -4.54 58.29 10.59
C GLU A 382 -5.88 58.67 11.31
N ASN A 383 -6.16 58.16 12.53
CA ASN A 383 -7.18 58.58 13.54
C ASN A 383 -8.65 58.10 13.45
N LEU A 384 -9.39 57.92 14.57
CA LEU A 384 -9.13 57.40 15.93
C LEU A 384 -10.49 57.18 16.66
N THR A 385 -10.53 56.34 17.70
CA THR A 385 -11.76 55.89 18.45
C THR A 385 -12.33 56.90 19.46
N PRO A 386 -13.49 56.64 20.09
CA PRO A 386 -13.46 56.21 21.52
C PRO A 386 -14.43 55.08 21.94
N LYS A 387 -14.32 54.63 23.21
CA LYS A 387 -14.78 53.35 23.79
C LYS A 387 -16.07 53.43 24.65
N ASN A 388 -16.69 52.27 24.90
CA ASN A 388 -17.22 51.68 26.17
C ASN A 388 -18.45 50.77 25.85
N VAL A 389 -18.77 49.64 26.51
CA VAL A 389 -18.38 48.99 27.79
C VAL A 389 -18.15 47.46 27.57
N VAL A 390 -17.48 46.78 28.51
CA VAL A 390 -17.27 45.32 28.54
C VAL A 390 -18.40 44.60 29.29
N GLU A 391 -18.89 43.49 28.74
CA GLU A 391 -19.38 42.36 29.56
C GLU A 391 -18.75 41.05 29.05
N ALA A 392 -18.37 40.17 29.98
CA ALA A 392 -17.55 39.01 29.70
C ALA A 392 -18.38 37.74 29.60
N ASN A 393 -18.07 36.89 28.62
CA ASN A 393 -18.45 35.49 28.69
C ASN A 393 -17.28 34.60 28.25
N ASN A 394 -16.91 33.65 29.11
CA ASN A 394 -15.79 32.75 28.88
C ASN A 394 -16.15 31.72 27.81
N ASN A 395 -15.34 31.64 26.75
CA ASN A 395 -15.18 30.39 26.02
C ASN A 395 -13.72 30.22 25.60
N LYS A 396 -13.09 29.14 26.09
CA LYS A 396 -11.72 28.78 25.73
C LYS A 396 -11.70 28.40 24.25
N LYS A 397 -11.09 29.24 23.41
CA LYS A 397 -10.69 28.80 22.06
C LYS A 397 -9.60 27.76 22.21
N ASN A 398 -9.95 26.49 22.02
CA ASN A 398 -8.95 25.46 21.73
C ASN A 398 -8.23 25.89 20.44
N ILE A 399 -6.92 26.06 20.55
CA ILE A 399 -6.05 26.28 19.39
C ILE A 399 -5.95 24.93 18.69
N ILE A 400 -6.73 24.76 17.62
CA ILE A 400 -6.58 23.63 16.71
C ILE A 400 -5.18 23.77 16.06
N PRO A 401 -4.29 22.77 16.18
CA PRO A 401 -3.02 22.80 15.45
C PRO A 401 -3.31 22.84 13.96
N SER A 402 -2.83 23.87 13.28
CA SER A 402 -3.04 24.09 11.85
C SER A 402 -2.48 22.91 11.02
N ASN A 403 -3.34 22.36 10.17
CA ASN A 403 -3.07 21.62 8.94
C ASN A 403 -1.72 20.86 8.89
N VAL A 404 -1.78 19.54 9.08
CA VAL A 404 -0.78 18.66 8.46
C VAL A 404 -1.01 18.71 6.96
N THR A 405 -0.28 19.61 6.28
CA THR A 405 -0.10 19.51 4.82
C THR A 405 0.47 18.13 4.51
N PRO A 406 -0.11 17.35 3.58
CA PRO A 406 0.51 16.12 3.10
C PRO A 406 1.96 16.40 2.71
N SER A 407 2.89 15.58 3.20
CA SER A 407 4.31 15.77 2.93
C SER A 407 4.53 15.79 1.42
N GLN A 408 4.96 16.95 0.91
CA GLN A 408 5.26 17.17 -0.50
C GLN A 408 6.15 16.03 -0.99
N ARG A 409 5.68 15.24 -1.98
CA ARG A 409 6.36 14.00 -2.41
C ARG A 409 7.77 14.36 -2.86
N SER A 410 8.75 14.07 -2.01
CA SER A 410 10.12 14.51 -2.21
C SER A 410 10.75 13.68 -3.32
N PRO A 411 11.40 14.29 -4.33
CA PRO A 411 12.12 13.55 -5.37
C PRO A 411 13.43 12.95 -4.85
N LEU A 412 13.76 13.14 -3.57
CA LEU A 412 14.97 12.60 -2.96
C LEU A 412 14.87 11.08 -2.80
N VAL A 413 15.92 10.37 -3.18
CA VAL A 413 16.06 8.93 -2.96
C VAL A 413 17.39 8.64 -2.29
N TYR A 414 17.37 7.74 -1.31
CA TYR A 414 18.57 7.15 -0.71
C TYR A 414 18.41 5.63 -0.72
N ALA A 415 18.99 4.98 -1.73
CA ALA A 415 18.78 3.55 -2.00
C ALA A 415 20.03 2.72 -1.69
N LEU A 416 19.82 1.44 -1.38
CA LEU A 416 20.86 0.44 -1.14
C LEU A 416 20.77 -0.68 -2.18
N GLY A 417 21.88 -1.34 -2.48
CA GLY A 417 21.88 -2.47 -3.40
C GLY A 417 23.27 -2.88 -3.88
N THR A 418 23.33 -3.42 -5.09
CA THR A 418 24.55 -3.71 -5.85
C THR A 418 24.51 -2.97 -7.19
N LEU A 419 25.67 -2.53 -7.69
CA LEU A 419 25.78 -1.97 -9.04
C LEU A 419 25.72 -3.06 -10.11
N GLY A 420 25.10 -2.73 -11.23
CA GLY A 420 25.20 -3.46 -12.49
C GLY A 420 25.25 -2.50 -13.68
N TYR A 421 25.26 -3.06 -14.88
CA TYR A 421 25.17 -2.31 -16.12
C TYR A 421 24.30 -3.05 -17.14
N ASP A 422 23.68 -2.30 -18.03
CA ASP A 422 22.84 -2.78 -19.13
C ASP A 422 23.11 -1.98 -20.41
N PHE A 423 22.89 -2.60 -21.57
CA PHE A 423 23.19 -1.99 -22.88
C PHE A 423 22.01 -1.18 -23.46
N GLY A 424 20.78 -1.45 -23.03
CA GLY A 424 19.51 -0.95 -23.55
C GLY A 424 19.15 -1.48 -24.94
N ILE A 425 20.10 -1.47 -25.87
CA ILE A 425 19.91 -1.80 -27.30
C ILE A 425 21.09 -2.62 -27.86
N GLU A 426 20.83 -3.44 -28.86
CA GLU A 426 21.80 -4.32 -29.53
C GLU A 426 22.96 -3.55 -30.13
N ALA A 427 22.70 -2.39 -30.75
CA ALA A 427 23.73 -1.53 -31.33
C ALA A 427 24.80 -1.12 -30.29
N ARG A 428 24.41 -0.97 -29.02
CA ARG A 428 25.32 -0.57 -27.95
C ARG A 428 26.08 -1.75 -27.36
N ARG A 429 25.41 -2.91 -27.19
CA ARG A 429 26.07 -4.18 -26.90
C ARG A 429 27.17 -4.48 -27.93
N ASP A 430 26.87 -4.30 -29.21
CA ASP A 430 27.81 -4.59 -30.30
C ASP A 430 28.97 -3.59 -30.36
N THR A 431 28.76 -2.35 -29.93
CA THR A 431 29.84 -1.36 -29.72
C THR A 431 30.86 -1.87 -28.71
N PHE A 432 30.42 -2.30 -27.52
CA PHE A 432 31.32 -2.87 -26.51
C PHE A 432 31.97 -4.19 -26.99
N LYS A 433 31.23 -5.05 -27.69
CA LYS A 433 31.77 -6.28 -28.29
C LYS A 433 32.89 -6.04 -29.31
N GLN A 434 32.91 -4.88 -29.97
CA GLN A 434 33.94 -4.50 -30.94
C GLN A 434 35.14 -3.77 -30.31
N PHE A 435 34.93 -2.94 -29.29
CA PHE A 435 35.99 -2.12 -28.69
C PHE A 435 36.68 -2.76 -27.47
N MET A 436 36.03 -3.69 -26.77
CA MET A 436 36.68 -4.41 -25.69
C MET A 436 37.75 -5.36 -26.25
N PRO A 437 38.95 -5.44 -25.62
CA PRO A 437 40.02 -6.31 -26.09
C PRO A 437 39.69 -7.79 -25.83
N ALA A 438 40.24 -8.68 -26.66
CA ALA A 438 40.24 -10.11 -26.39
C ALA A 438 41.13 -10.42 -25.17
N VAL A 439 40.68 -11.30 -24.29
CA VAL A 439 41.35 -11.65 -23.03
C VAL A 439 42.03 -13.00 -23.15
N THR A 440 43.25 -13.12 -22.63
CA THR A 440 44.01 -14.37 -22.63
C THR A 440 43.79 -15.11 -21.30
N VAL A 441 43.26 -16.33 -21.36
CA VAL A 441 43.03 -17.19 -20.20
C VAL A 441 43.94 -18.41 -20.32
N GLY A 442 45.01 -18.45 -19.53
CA GLY A 442 46.11 -19.40 -19.71
C GLY A 442 46.84 -19.14 -21.03
N ASP A 443 46.96 -20.16 -21.87
CA ASP A 443 47.53 -20.04 -23.24
C ASP A 443 46.45 -19.79 -24.32
N THR A 444 45.18 -19.63 -23.95
CA THR A 444 44.06 -19.50 -24.92
C THR A 444 43.54 -18.07 -24.99
N GLN A 445 43.52 -17.50 -26.20
CA GLN A 445 42.92 -16.19 -26.47
C GLN A 445 41.39 -16.34 -26.63
N VAL A 446 40.63 -15.65 -25.79
CA VAL A 446 39.16 -15.66 -25.77
C VAL A 446 38.65 -14.31 -26.29
N SER A 447 37.64 -14.33 -27.16
CA SER A 447 36.99 -13.12 -27.65
C SER A 447 36.37 -12.32 -26.51
N ALA A 448 36.43 -10.99 -26.60
CA ALA A 448 35.82 -10.08 -25.62
C ALA A 448 34.35 -10.45 -25.34
N ASN A 449 34.01 -10.62 -24.06
CA ASN A 449 32.65 -10.87 -23.60
C ASN A 449 32.15 -9.65 -22.82
N PRO A 450 31.32 -8.77 -23.41
CA PRO A 450 30.82 -7.60 -22.72
C PRO A 450 29.85 -7.94 -21.57
N TYR A 451 29.39 -9.19 -21.46
CA TYR A 451 28.61 -9.68 -20.31
C TYR A 451 29.47 -10.20 -19.15
N ASP A 452 30.79 -10.38 -19.33
CA ASP A 452 31.69 -10.64 -18.20
C ASP A 452 32.07 -9.30 -17.56
N ALA A 453 31.47 -9.03 -16.40
CA ALA A 453 31.64 -7.78 -15.68
C ALA A 453 33.12 -7.49 -15.33
N ARG A 454 33.98 -8.50 -15.22
CA ARG A 454 35.42 -8.31 -14.96
C ARG A 454 36.12 -7.68 -16.17
N GLN A 455 35.82 -8.18 -17.36
CA GLN A 455 36.32 -7.61 -18.62
C GLN A 455 35.77 -6.20 -18.85
N MET A 456 34.50 -5.96 -18.49
CA MET A 456 33.89 -4.63 -18.57
C MET A 456 34.57 -3.64 -17.63
N VAL A 457 34.79 -4.01 -16.36
CA VAL A 457 35.48 -3.18 -15.37
C VAL A 457 36.91 -2.85 -15.80
N GLU A 458 37.67 -3.84 -16.27
CA GLU A 458 39.04 -3.66 -16.78
C GLU A 458 39.07 -2.70 -17.98
N TYR A 459 38.16 -2.88 -18.95
CA TYR A 459 38.02 -1.96 -20.08
C TYR A 459 37.67 -0.53 -19.65
N LEU A 460 36.69 -0.37 -18.75
CA LEU A 460 36.28 0.95 -18.25
C LEU A 460 37.36 1.65 -17.42
N GLN A 461 38.29 0.91 -16.82
CA GLN A 461 39.42 1.49 -16.07
C GLN A 461 40.34 2.31 -16.98
N THR A 462 40.55 1.89 -18.24
CA THR A 462 41.31 2.64 -19.25
C THR A 462 40.45 3.54 -20.13
N ASN A 463 39.13 3.29 -20.19
CA ASN A 463 38.20 3.92 -21.11
C ASN A 463 36.96 4.50 -20.40
N LEU A 464 37.15 5.17 -19.26
CA LEU A 464 36.05 5.68 -18.41
C LEU A 464 35.04 6.58 -19.16
N SER A 465 35.45 7.25 -20.24
CA SER A 465 34.54 8.02 -21.10
C SER A 465 33.42 7.20 -21.74
N GLU A 466 33.57 5.87 -21.84
CA GLU A 466 32.55 4.94 -22.32
C GLU A 466 31.58 4.48 -21.23
N ALA A 467 31.87 4.74 -19.95
CA ALA A 467 30.94 4.45 -18.86
C ALA A 467 29.58 5.15 -19.05
N LYS A 468 29.57 6.35 -19.67
CA LYS A 468 28.36 7.10 -20.02
C LYS A 468 27.47 6.40 -21.07
N SER A 469 28.03 5.45 -21.82
CA SER A 469 27.33 4.71 -22.86
C SER A 469 26.45 3.62 -22.21
N LEU A 470 26.87 3.04 -21.09
CA LEU A 470 26.11 2.04 -20.35
C LEU A 470 24.92 2.65 -19.59
N ILE A 471 23.86 1.87 -19.43
CA ILE A 471 22.83 2.12 -18.42
C ILE A 471 23.35 1.52 -17.12
N TRP A 472 23.80 2.33 -16.18
CA TRP A 472 24.18 1.84 -14.85
C TRP A 472 22.92 1.51 -14.06
N THR A 473 22.86 0.35 -13.44
CA THR A 473 21.73 -0.08 -12.61
C THR A 473 22.12 -0.14 -11.14
N LEU A 474 21.20 0.29 -10.27
CA LEU A 474 21.20 -0.15 -8.88
C LEU A 474 20.21 -1.31 -8.76
N ASN A 475 20.69 -2.45 -8.28
CA ASN A 475 19.91 -3.67 -8.13
C ASN A 475 19.69 -3.95 -6.65
N LEU A 476 18.46 -4.32 -6.29
CA LEU A 476 18.16 -4.88 -4.97
C LEU A 476 18.09 -6.39 -5.16
N GLU A 477 19.11 -7.09 -4.65
CA GLU A 477 19.47 -8.44 -5.08
C GLU A 477 19.64 -8.50 -6.62
N LEU A 478 18.90 -9.38 -7.30
CA LEU A 478 18.98 -9.55 -8.76
C LEU A 478 18.00 -8.63 -9.53
N THR A 479 17.25 -7.76 -8.84
CA THR A 479 16.22 -6.91 -9.47
C THR A 479 16.73 -5.49 -9.66
N PRO A 480 16.86 -4.97 -10.90
CA PRO A 480 17.21 -3.56 -11.13
C PRO A 480 16.04 -2.67 -10.69
N ILE A 481 16.29 -1.76 -9.74
CA ILE A 481 15.30 -0.85 -9.16
C ILE A 481 15.44 0.59 -9.67
N TYR A 482 16.65 1.01 -10.03
CA TYR A 482 16.92 2.34 -10.59
C TYR A 482 17.98 2.29 -11.68
N ALA A 483 17.84 3.13 -12.70
CA ALA A 483 18.92 3.48 -13.61
C ALA A 483 19.67 4.70 -13.07
N ILE A 484 20.95 4.56 -12.76
CA ILE A 484 21.78 5.65 -12.24
C ILE A 484 22.26 6.51 -13.41
N LYS A 485 21.93 7.81 -13.36
CA LYS A 485 22.34 8.79 -14.38
C LYS A 485 23.17 9.91 -13.75
N PRO A 486 24.51 9.86 -13.86
CA PRO A 486 25.39 10.97 -13.49
C PRO A 486 25.07 12.24 -14.30
N VAL A 487 24.95 13.38 -13.62
CA VAL A 487 24.61 14.68 -14.21
C VAL A 487 25.41 15.83 -13.57
N GLY A 488 25.57 16.92 -14.29
CA GLY A 488 26.30 18.11 -13.82
C GLY A 488 27.82 17.95 -13.85
N ALA A 489 28.53 18.86 -13.16
CA ALA A 489 29.98 18.97 -13.25
C ALA A 489 30.74 17.74 -12.72
N PHE A 490 30.19 17.05 -11.73
CA PHE A 490 30.81 15.89 -11.08
C PHE A 490 30.45 14.54 -11.74
N ALA A 491 29.89 14.56 -12.96
CA ALA A 491 29.46 13.33 -13.63
C ALA A 491 30.62 12.35 -13.87
N ALA A 492 31.83 12.85 -14.18
CA ALA A 492 33.02 12.02 -14.35
C ALA A 492 33.44 11.32 -13.04
N ASP A 493 33.47 12.04 -11.92
CA ASP A 493 33.82 11.49 -10.60
C ASP A 493 32.81 10.41 -10.15
N ILE A 494 31.54 10.55 -10.53
CA ILE A 494 30.51 9.56 -10.23
C ILE A 494 30.69 8.30 -11.11
N TYR A 495 31.04 8.44 -12.39
CA TYR A 495 31.37 7.27 -13.22
C TYR A 495 32.61 6.52 -12.70
N ASP A 496 33.65 7.26 -12.27
CA ASP A 496 34.86 6.70 -11.65
C ASP A 496 34.48 5.91 -10.38
N MET A 497 33.67 6.52 -9.50
CA MET A 497 33.21 5.88 -8.28
C MET A 497 32.32 4.65 -8.53
N MET A 498 31.46 4.66 -9.56
CA MET A 498 30.67 3.49 -9.95
C MET A 498 31.53 2.37 -10.56
N GLN A 499 32.56 2.70 -11.35
CA GLN A 499 33.53 1.74 -11.86
C GLN A 499 34.30 1.09 -10.70
N TYR A 500 34.78 1.88 -9.74
CA TYR A 500 35.45 1.40 -8.53
C TYR A 500 34.57 0.47 -7.69
N MET A 501 33.30 0.85 -7.48
CA MET A 501 32.34 0.03 -6.74
C MET A 501 32.00 -1.29 -7.45
N LEU A 502 31.80 -1.24 -8.77
CA LEU A 502 31.57 -2.44 -9.57
C LEU A 502 32.81 -3.36 -9.58
N ALA A 503 34.02 -2.79 -9.59
CA ALA A 503 35.26 -3.55 -9.45
C ALA A 503 35.31 -4.28 -8.09
N GLY A 504 35.04 -3.57 -7.00
CA GLY A 504 35.04 -4.15 -5.64
C GLY A 504 34.02 -5.27 -5.45
N GLN A 505 32.87 -5.22 -6.14
CA GLN A 505 31.86 -6.28 -6.13
C GLN A 505 32.28 -7.57 -6.85
N LEU A 506 33.33 -7.54 -7.69
CA LEU A 506 33.82 -8.68 -8.46
C LEU A 506 35.04 -9.36 -7.82
N LEU A 507 35.55 -8.80 -6.73
CA LEU A 507 36.59 -9.40 -5.91
C LEU A 507 36.01 -10.57 -5.09
N THR A 508 36.87 -11.45 -4.60
CA THR A 508 36.48 -12.55 -3.72
C THR A 508 36.10 -12.02 -2.34
N GLU A 509 35.19 -12.72 -1.64
CA GLU A 509 34.69 -12.33 -0.31
C GLU A 509 35.78 -12.22 0.77
N ASP A 510 36.98 -12.75 0.57
CA ASP A 510 38.13 -12.65 1.47
C ASP A 510 39.04 -11.44 1.18
N HIS A 511 38.83 -10.74 0.06
CA HIS A 511 39.65 -9.60 -0.35
C HIS A 511 39.37 -8.34 0.49
N GLU A 512 40.38 -7.53 0.76
CA GLU A 512 40.25 -6.33 1.61
C GLU A 512 39.39 -5.22 0.97
N ASP A 513 39.50 -5.08 -0.36
CA ASP A 513 38.68 -4.16 -1.17
C ASP A 513 37.31 -4.72 -1.59
N TYR A 514 36.89 -5.91 -1.13
CA TYR A 514 35.59 -6.47 -1.47
C TYR A 514 34.44 -5.54 -1.03
N ILE A 515 33.60 -5.14 -1.99
CA ILE A 515 32.42 -4.29 -1.77
C ILE A 515 31.19 -5.17 -1.88
N GLU A 516 30.54 -5.44 -0.74
CA GLU A 516 29.37 -6.31 -0.72
C GLU A 516 28.10 -5.57 -1.20
N ARG A 517 27.93 -4.31 -0.78
CA ARG A 517 26.77 -3.46 -1.09
C ARG A 517 27.21 -2.01 -1.30
N VAL A 518 26.35 -1.23 -1.96
CA VAL A 518 26.51 0.21 -2.16
C VAL A 518 25.31 0.99 -1.65
N SER A 519 25.54 2.24 -1.24
CA SER A 519 24.49 3.24 -1.04
C SER A 519 24.54 4.30 -2.14
N ILE A 520 23.39 4.69 -2.70
CA ILE A 520 23.29 5.68 -3.78
C ILE A 520 22.24 6.76 -3.42
N PRO A 521 22.66 7.99 -3.08
CA PRO A 521 21.79 9.16 -2.98
C PRO A 521 21.51 9.75 -4.37
N GLY A 522 20.26 10.13 -4.63
CA GLY A 522 19.89 10.68 -5.92
C GLY A 522 18.59 11.49 -5.93
N LEU A 523 18.25 11.99 -7.11
CA LEU A 523 16.98 12.64 -7.41
C LEU A 523 16.20 11.76 -8.40
N LEU A 524 15.07 11.22 -7.96
CA LEU A 524 14.10 10.57 -8.83
C LEU A 524 13.52 11.59 -9.81
N THR A 525 13.26 11.16 -11.04
CA THR A 525 12.60 11.98 -12.06
C THR A 525 11.63 11.14 -12.87
N GLU A 526 10.70 11.79 -13.56
CA GLU A 526 9.79 11.16 -14.55
C GLU A 526 10.53 10.53 -15.76
N GLU A 527 11.85 10.69 -15.84
CA GLU A 527 12.67 10.02 -16.85
C GLU A 527 12.75 8.52 -16.50
N THR A 528 12.38 7.66 -17.45
CA THR A 528 12.54 6.20 -17.36
C THR A 528 13.48 5.71 -18.45
N VAL A 529 14.06 4.53 -18.28
CA VAL A 529 14.86 3.87 -19.31
C VAL A 529 14.43 2.42 -19.48
N ARG A 530 14.44 1.95 -20.73
CA ARG A 530 14.21 0.56 -21.08
C ARG A 530 15.54 -0.19 -21.10
N LEU A 531 15.63 -1.26 -20.31
CA LEU A 531 16.76 -2.19 -20.28
C LEU A 531 16.73 -3.13 -21.49
N PHE A 532 17.83 -3.83 -21.73
CA PHE A 532 17.97 -4.85 -22.78
C PHE A 532 16.97 -6.00 -22.61
N SER A 533 16.56 -6.31 -21.38
CA SER A 533 15.47 -7.27 -21.07
C SER A 533 14.08 -6.81 -21.52
N GLY A 534 13.94 -5.54 -21.90
CA GLY A 534 12.66 -4.89 -22.20
C GLY A 534 11.98 -4.25 -20.97
N GLN A 535 12.44 -4.52 -19.75
CA GLN A 535 11.97 -3.92 -18.50
C GLN A 535 12.19 -2.39 -18.53
N ILE A 536 11.23 -1.62 -18.01
CA ILE A 536 11.33 -0.17 -17.87
C ILE A 536 11.56 0.16 -16.40
N ILE A 537 12.60 0.95 -16.09
CA ILE A 537 12.94 1.36 -14.72
C ILE A 537 13.11 2.88 -14.63
N PRO A 538 12.84 3.50 -13.46
CA PRO A 538 13.00 4.94 -13.26
C PRO A 538 14.47 5.37 -13.20
N VAL A 539 14.75 6.59 -13.66
CA VAL A 539 16.09 7.18 -13.69
C VAL A 539 16.34 8.02 -12.44
N LEU A 540 17.40 7.65 -11.73
CA LEU A 540 17.93 8.29 -10.54
C LEU A 540 19.10 9.23 -10.93
N LYS A 541 18.88 10.54 -10.86
CA LYS A 541 19.91 11.54 -11.21
C LYS A 541 20.89 11.75 -10.07
N VAL A 542 22.17 11.49 -10.33
CA VAL A 542 23.26 11.62 -9.35
C VAL A 542 24.13 12.80 -9.76
N ASN A 543 24.27 13.81 -8.89
CA ASN A 543 24.98 15.07 -9.19
C ASN A 543 26.20 15.34 -8.28
N SER A 544 26.47 14.44 -7.34
CA SER A 544 27.61 14.49 -6.43
C SER A 544 27.91 13.08 -5.93
N PRO A 545 29.19 12.69 -5.80
CA PRO A 545 29.60 11.42 -5.19
C PRO A 545 29.40 11.37 -3.66
N ARG A 546 29.05 12.50 -3.02
CA ARG A 546 28.82 12.54 -1.57
C ARG A 546 27.63 11.64 -1.19
N GLY A 547 27.81 10.86 -0.13
CA GLY A 547 26.84 9.88 0.35
C GLY A 547 26.80 8.56 -0.45
N MET A 548 27.58 8.44 -1.52
CA MET A 548 27.86 7.15 -2.16
C MET A 548 28.93 6.43 -1.33
N TYR A 549 28.63 5.21 -0.88
CA TYR A 549 29.55 4.40 -0.08
C TYR A 549 29.53 2.95 -0.59
N GLY A 550 30.70 2.32 -0.65
CA GLY A 550 30.84 0.87 -0.85
C GLY A 550 31.15 0.21 0.49
N TRP A 551 30.39 -0.80 0.86
CA TRP A 551 30.46 -1.43 2.18
C TRP A 551 31.46 -2.58 2.15
N LYS A 552 32.62 -2.36 2.79
CA LYS A 552 33.68 -3.36 2.96
C LYS A 552 33.55 -4.06 4.31
N VAL A 553 32.73 -5.10 4.36
CA VAL A 553 32.33 -5.76 5.61
C VAL A 553 33.55 -6.31 6.37
N ASN A 554 34.50 -6.92 5.67
CA ASN A 554 35.75 -7.42 6.27
C ASN A 554 36.55 -6.35 6.99
N THR A 555 36.76 -5.20 6.34
CA THR A 555 37.51 -4.07 6.90
C THR A 555 36.82 -3.55 8.16
N LEU A 556 35.49 -3.36 8.09
CA LEU A 556 34.69 -2.86 9.22
C LEU A 556 34.69 -3.82 10.41
N VAL A 557 34.54 -5.13 10.16
CA VAL A 557 34.61 -6.16 11.20
C VAL A 557 36.02 -6.23 11.80
N ALA A 558 37.08 -6.12 11.00
CA ALA A 558 38.46 -6.05 11.51
C ALA A 558 38.69 -4.81 12.40
N SER A 559 38.23 -3.63 11.99
CA SER A 559 38.29 -2.40 12.80
C SER A 559 37.45 -2.46 14.08
N ALA A 560 36.41 -3.29 14.12
CA ALA A 560 35.58 -3.50 15.30
C ALA A 560 36.25 -4.41 16.34
N LEU A 561 36.88 -5.49 15.89
CA LEU A 561 37.63 -6.42 16.74
C LEU A 561 38.78 -5.70 17.46
N GLN A 562 39.49 -4.81 16.75
CA GLN A 562 40.56 -3.98 17.31
C GLN A 562 40.10 -3.10 18.49
N THR A 563 38.84 -2.65 18.51
CA THR A 563 38.29 -1.86 19.63
C THR A 563 37.89 -2.67 20.87
N VAL A 564 37.66 -3.98 20.74
CA VAL A 564 37.22 -4.85 21.86
C VAL A 564 38.37 -5.68 22.44
N SER A 565 39.38 -6.00 21.62
CA SER A 565 40.40 -7.01 21.96
C SER A 565 41.58 -6.44 22.77
N ALA A 566 41.33 -6.14 24.05
CA ALA A 566 42.37 -5.90 25.05
C ALA A 566 42.61 -7.09 26.00
N GLU A 567 41.62 -7.98 26.18
CA GLU A 567 41.65 -9.06 27.19
C GLU A 567 41.06 -10.42 26.73
N GLN A 568 40.72 -10.60 25.45
CA GLN A 568 40.02 -11.80 24.94
C GLN A 568 40.89 -12.71 24.07
N SER A 569 40.45 -13.96 23.84
CA SER A 569 41.25 -15.00 23.16
C SER A 569 41.00 -15.06 21.65
N THR A 570 41.95 -15.62 20.89
CA THR A 570 41.85 -15.75 19.43
C THR A 570 40.72 -16.69 18.95
N ALA A 571 40.15 -17.50 19.85
CA ALA A 571 38.95 -18.28 19.57
C ALA A 571 37.67 -17.43 19.64
N ASP A 572 37.65 -16.42 20.51
CA ASP A 572 36.55 -15.47 20.66
C ASP A 572 36.49 -14.54 19.45
N ASP A 573 37.64 -14.07 18.94
CA ASP A 573 37.74 -13.22 17.74
C ASP A 573 37.02 -13.83 16.52
N ASN A 574 37.18 -15.13 16.28
CA ASN A 574 36.53 -15.82 15.15
C ASN A 574 35.03 -16.01 15.33
N THR A 575 34.54 -16.01 16.56
CA THR A 575 33.11 -16.08 16.88
C THR A 575 32.50 -14.67 16.77
N MET A 576 33.15 -13.67 17.37
CA MET A 576 32.76 -12.27 17.28
C MET A 576 32.76 -11.76 15.83
N ARG A 577 33.75 -12.15 15.00
CA ARG A 577 33.78 -11.88 13.55
C ARG A 577 32.51 -12.37 12.85
N ARG A 578 32.07 -13.60 13.14
CA ARG A 578 30.85 -14.20 12.56
C ARG A 578 29.59 -13.51 13.06
N SER A 579 29.48 -13.26 14.37
CA SER A 579 28.32 -12.56 14.96
C SER A 579 28.18 -11.15 14.42
N LEU A 580 29.29 -10.42 14.22
CA LEU A 580 29.26 -9.05 13.72
C LEU A 580 28.96 -8.97 12.22
N ALA A 581 29.49 -9.90 11.41
CA ALA A 581 29.10 -10.04 10.01
C ALA A 581 27.62 -10.43 9.87
N SER A 582 27.13 -11.35 10.70
CA SER A 582 25.71 -11.74 10.75
C SER A 582 24.81 -10.57 11.16
N PHE A 583 25.21 -9.77 12.15
CA PHE A 583 24.53 -8.53 12.52
C PHE A 583 24.46 -7.54 11.37
N LEU A 584 25.58 -7.26 10.70
CA LEU A 584 25.65 -6.33 9.58
C LEU A 584 24.79 -6.77 8.39
N ASN A 585 24.82 -8.06 8.07
CA ASN A 585 23.93 -8.63 7.07
C ASN A 585 22.47 -8.49 7.48
N ARG A 586 22.10 -8.87 8.70
CA ARG A 586 20.72 -8.73 9.17
C ARG A 586 20.25 -7.26 9.15
N VAL A 587 21.09 -6.31 9.56
CA VAL A 587 20.80 -4.88 9.43
C VAL A 587 20.56 -4.46 7.98
N TYR A 588 21.30 -5.00 7.00
CA TYR A 588 21.00 -4.77 5.59
C TYR A 588 19.67 -5.39 5.16
N TYR A 589 19.43 -6.67 5.44
CA TYR A 589 18.23 -7.39 5.01
C TYR A 589 16.95 -6.84 5.66
N ASP A 590 17.00 -6.44 6.95
CA ASP A 590 15.85 -5.92 7.71
C ASP A 590 15.52 -4.45 7.34
N LEU A 591 16.50 -3.66 6.87
CA LEU A 591 16.31 -2.21 6.61
C LEU A 591 16.16 -1.82 5.14
N ARG A 592 16.71 -2.61 4.21
CA ARG A 592 16.73 -2.26 2.78
C ARG A 592 15.34 -2.05 2.20
N ASN A 593 15.19 -1.00 1.41
CA ASN A 593 13.94 -0.65 0.74
C ASN A 593 14.23 0.25 -0.48
N LEU A 594 13.18 0.65 -1.21
CA LEU A 594 13.31 1.50 -2.41
C LEU A 594 13.86 2.90 -2.13
N GLY A 595 13.86 3.36 -0.88
CA GLY A 595 14.53 4.59 -0.47
C GLY A 595 13.86 5.89 -0.92
N GLN A 596 12.58 5.86 -1.29
CA GLN A 596 11.87 7.06 -1.78
C GLN A 596 11.23 7.86 -0.64
N MET A 597 10.45 7.19 0.22
CA MET A 597 9.77 7.84 1.34
C MET A 597 10.77 8.35 2.39
N ALA A 598 10.37 9.32 3.20
CA ALA A 598 11.26 9.87 4.24
C ALA A 598 11.71 8.81 5.25
N ARG A 599 10.77 7.98 5.71
CA ARG A 599 11.01 6.83 6.59
C ARG A 599 11.98 5.82 5.94
N ASP A 600 11.79 5.57 4.65
CA ASP A 600 12.56 4.63 3.84
C ASP A 600 14.01 5.11 3.64
N ARG A 601 14.20 6.41 3.35
CA ARG A 601 15.52 7.06 3.35
C ARG A 601 16.19 6.95 4.72
N ALA A 602 15.44 7.11 5.82
CA ALA A 602 15.98 7.01 7.17
C ALA A 602 16.38 5.57 7.53
N LEU A 603 15.60 4.56 7.13
CA LEU A 603 15.91 3.14 7.27
C LEU A 603 17.18 2.76 6.47
N ASN A 604 17.23 3.09 5.18
CA ASN A 604 18.38 2.81 4.33
C ASN A 604 19.64 3.55 4.81
N PHE A 605 19.52 4.81 5.25
CA PHE A 605 20.64 5.53 5.82
C PHE A 605 21.04 5.01 7.21
N ALA A 606 20.10 4.52 8.03
CA ALA A 606 20.42 3.88 9.29
C ALA A 606 21.24 2.60 9.09
N ALA A 607 21.00 1.84 8.02
CA ALA A 607 21.87 0.73 7.64
C ALA A 607 23.29 1.25 7.34
N THR A 608 23.46 2.21 6.42
CA THR A 608 24.77 2.84 6.15
C THR A 608 25.44 3.32 7.44
N ASN A 609 24.69 3.98 8.32
CA ASN A 609 25.19 4.56 9.55
C ASN A 609 25.54 3.50 10.60
N ALA A 610 24.85 2.36 10.63
CA ALA A 610 25.22 1.20 11.43
C ALA A 610 26.52 0.54 10.91
N PHE A 611 26.72 0.47 9.59
CA PHE A 611 28.00 0.07 8.99
C PHE A 611 29.15 1.05 9.34
N GLN A 612 28.91 2.37 9.31
CA GLN A 612 29.92 3.36 9.72
C GLN A 612 30.17 3.39 11.24
N ALA A 613 29.16 3.09 12.05
CA ALA A 613 29.22 3.12 13.52
C ALA A 613 29.37 1.73 14.16
N VAL A 614 29.88 0.73 13.42
CA VAL A 614 30.06 -0.66 13.88
C VAL A 614 30.69 -0.77 15.28
N GLN A 615 31.69 0.06 15.58
CA GLN A 615 32.38 0.10 16.88
C GLN A 615 31.46 0.46 18.06
N THR A 616 30.29 1.04 17.81
CA THR A 616 29.28 1.33 18.85
C THR A 616 28.51 0.06 19.27
N PHE A 617 28.42 -0.93 18.39
CA PHE A 617 27.67 -2.18 18.61
C PHE A 617 28.56 -3.34 19.03
N SER A 618 29.88 -3.24 18.80
CA SER A 618 30.84 -4.31 19.04
C SER A 618 30.81 -4.81 20.49
N GLU A 619 30.68 -3.95 21.50
CA GLU A 619 30.49 -4.36 22.90
C GLU A 619 29.24 -5.23 23.12
N ALA A 620 28.10 -4.86 22.52
CA ALA A 620 26.85 -5.58 22.70
C ALA A 620 26.96 -6.98 22.09
N VAL A 621 27.43 -7.05 20.84
CA VAL A 621 27.66 -8.29 20.08
C VAL A 621 28.72 -9.18 20.76
N ALA A 622 29.84 -8.59 21.21
CA ALA A 622 30.89 -9.30 21.97
C ALA A 622 30.38 -9.87 23.29
N SER A 623 29.38 -9.24 23.90
CA SER A 623 28.74 -9.72 25.12
C SER A 623 27.62 -10.74 24.86
N GLY A 624 27.52 -11.31 23.64
CA GLY A 624 26.55 -12.33 23.27
C GLY A 624 25.15 -11.81 22.93
N MET A 625 24.97 -10.49 22.74
CA MET A 625 23.66 -9.92 22.42
C MET A 625 23.42 -9.88 20.91
N GLU A 626 22.24 -10.31 20.48
CA GLU A 626 21.78 -10.28 19.09
C GLU A 626 20.76 -9.16 18.87
N LEU A 627 20.55 -8.78 17.60
CA LEU A 627 19.51 -7.83 17.22
C LEU A 627 18.12 -8.46 17.45
N ASP A 628 17.27 -7.76 18.18
CA ASP A 628 15.90 -8.14 18.53
C ASP A 628 14.93 -7.56 17.50
N ASN A 629 14.81 -6.23 17.50
CA ASN A 629 13.86 -5.46 16.69
C ASN A 629 14.46 -4.10 16.30
N ILE A 630 13.93 -3.51 15.23
CA ILE A 630 14.27 -2.16 14.77
C ILE A 630 13.00 -1.30 14.77
N GLU A 631 12.98 -0.24 15.59
CA GLU A 631 11.87 0.70 15.65
C GLU A 631 12.23 2.02 14.97
N VAL A 632 11.31 2.56 14.16
CA VAL A 632 11.50 3.84 13.47
C VAL A 632 10.30 4.74 13.69
N GLU A 633 10.55 5.89 14.30
CA GLU A 633 9.55 6.92 14.63
C GLU A 633 10.02 8.30 14.15
N LYS A 634 9.09 9.23 13.94
CA LYS A 634 9.44 10.60 13.58
C LYS A 634 10.07 11.29 14.79
N SER A 635 11.25 11.88 14.61
CA SER A 635 11.99 12.46 15.73
C SER A 635 11.36 13.76 16.21
N PRO A 636 11.17 13.97 17.53
CA PRO A 636 10.81 15.27 18.07
C PRO A 636 12.03 16.24 18.10
N PHE A 637 13.24 15.75 17.86
CA PHE A 637 14.50 16.51 17.96
C PHE A 637 14.91 17.14 16.62
N CYS A 638 13.96 17.77 15.93
CA CYS A 638 14.15 18.39 14.62
C CYS A 638 14.17 19.92 14.66
N ARG A 639 14.93 20.53 13.74
CA ARG A 639 14.74 21.95 13.39
C ARG A 639 13.48 22.09 12.53
N TYR A 640 12.86 23.27 12.55
CA TYR A 640 11.74 23.56 11.66
C TYR A 640 12.20 23.49 10.20
N GLY A 641 11.51 22.67 9.38
CA GLY A 641 11.90 22.39 7.99
C GLY A 641 12.81 21.17 7.80
N SER A 642 13.37 20.59 8.87
CA SER A 642 14.04 19.27 8.82
C SER A 642 13.02 18.13 8.78
N GLU A 643 13.45 16.97 8.28
CA GLU A 643 12.64 15.76 8.20
C GLU A 643 13.40 14.62 8.87
N CYS A 644 13.45 14.63 10.20
CA CYS A 644 14.24 13.67 10.97
C CYS A 644 13.43 12.55 11.64
N TRP A 645 14.11 11.41 11.77
CA TRP A 645 13.58 10.13 12.25
C TRP A 645 14.51 9.56 13.31
N ASP A 646 13.95 9.04 14.39
CA ASP A 646 14.67 8.28 15.40
C ASP A 646 14.61 6.79 15.01
N VAL A 647 15.78 6.18 14.77
CA VAL A 647 15.93 4.76 14.45
C VAL A 647 16.58 4.04 15.63
N LYS A 648 15.86 3.11 16.23
CA LYS A 648 16.22 2.38 17.45
C LYS A 648 16.54 0.91 17.12
N LEU A 649 17.81 0.52 17.22
CA LEU A 649 18.23 -0.88 17.20
C LEU A 649 18.15 -1.45 18.62
N LYS A 650 17.30 -2.45 18.85
CA LYS A 650 17.19 -3.14 20.15
C LYS A 650 17.97 -4.45 20.11
N PHE A 651 18.78 -4.71 21.11
CA PHE A 651 19.55 -5.94 21.28
C PHE A 651 19.08 -6.70 22.50
N PHE A 652 19.03 -8.03 22.40
CA PHE A 652 18.67 -8.94 23.49
C PHE A 652 19.72 -10.05 23.63
N ASP A 653 19.74 -10.70 24.79
CA ASP A 653 20.58 -11.86 25.05
C ASP A 653 19.74 -13.14 24.88
N PRO A 654 20.01 -13.99 23.88
CA PRO A 654 19.22 -15.19 23.61
C PRO A 654 19.46 -16.29 24.64
N GLU A 655 20.65 -16.37 25.26
CA GLU A 655 20.98 -17.37 26.27
C GLU A 655 20.42 -16.97 27.65
N ASN A 656 20.38 -15.67 27.95
CA ASN A 656 19.89 -15.12 29.20
C ASN A 656 18.73 -14.13 28.99
N GLY A 657 17.55 -14.69 28.75
CA GLY A 657 16.30 -13.93 28.66
C GLY A 657 15.85 -13.17 29.92
N ARG A 658 16.67 -13.07 30.99
CA ARG A 658 16.47 -12.14 32.12
C ARG A 658 17.37 -10.90 32.05
N ARG A 659 18.35 -10.87 31.15
CA ARG A 659 19.24 -9.73 30.95
C ARG A 659 18.45 -8.57 30.30
N ALA A 660 18.75 -7.34 30.71
CA ALA A 660 18.14 -6.14 30.15
C ALA A 660 18.49 -5.99 28.66
N LYS A 661 17.53 -5.55 27.84
CA LYS A 661 17.77 -5.26 26.42
C LYS A 661 18.63 -4.00 26.30
N ARG A 662 19.59 -3.96 25.37
CA ARG A 662 20.40 -2.75 25.09
C ARG A 662 19.85 -2.08 23.83
N VAL A 663 19.43 -0.83 23.96
CA VAL A 663 18.86 -0.05 22.86
C VAL A 663 19.88 0.98 22.40
N PHE A 664 20.05 1.11 21.08
CA PHE A 664 20.86 2.13 20.43
C PHE A 664 19.99 2.97 19.52
N ARG A 665 20.07 4.29 19.61
CA ARG A 665 19.26 5.22 18.81
C ARG A 665 20.12 6.16 17.99
N PHE A 666 19.86 6.16 16.68
CA PHE A 666 20.25 7.22 15.77
C PHE A 666 19.11 8.23 15.63
N THR A 667 19.43 9.50 15.48
CA THR A 667 18.50 10.50 14.93
C THR A 667 19.04 10.91 13.56
N ILE A 668 18.25 10.77 12.51
CA ILE A 668 18.70 10.95 11.12
C ILE A 668 17.79 11.97 10.44
N ASP A 669 18.36 13.06 9.89
CA ASP A 669 17.64 14.02 9.06
C ASP A 669 17.75 13.62 7.59
N VAL A 670 16.61 13.43 6.92
CA VAL A 670 16.50 13.04 5.51
C VAL A 670 15.95 14.15 4.62
N SER A 671 15.92 15.41 5.10
CA SER A 671 15.42 16.55 4.32
C SER A 671 16.29 16.92 3.12
N ASP A 672 17.55 16.47 3.09
CA ASP A 672 18.48 16.65 1.96
C ASP A 672 18.81 15.29 1.31
N ARG A 673 19.27 15.36 0.05
CA ARG A 673 19.70 14.26 -0.81
C ARG A 673 20.72 13.33 -0.16
N THR A 674 21.61 13.88 0.66
CA THR A 674 22.53 13.11 1.50
C THR A 674 22.03 13.25 2.93
N PRO A 675 21.37 12.22 3.51
CA PRO A 675 20.92 12.29 4.89
C PRO A 675 22.10 12.48 5.86
N VAL A 676 21.80 12.99 7.05
CA VAL A 676 22.80 13.27 8.08
C VAL A 676 22.37 12.79 9.46
N THR A 677 23.33 12.26 10.23
CA THR A 677 23.11 11.86 11.62
C THR A 677 23.16 13.09 12.53
N LEU A 678 22.12 13.30 13.34
CA LEU A 678 22.00 14.39 14.29
C LEU A 678 22.53 13.97 15.67
N GLY A 679 23.78 14.35 15.94
CA GLY A 679 24.47 14.04 17.19
C GLY A 679 25.01 12.62 17.26
N GLU A 680 25.44 12.22 18.46
CA GLU A 680 26.01 10.89 18.72
C GLU A 680 24.93 9.82 18.90
N VAL A 681 25.25 8.57 18.58
CA VAL A 681 24.42 7.41 18.89
C VAL A 681 24.16 7.35 20.39
N ARG A 682 22.90 7.32 20.80
CA ARG A 682 22.53 7.19 22.22
C ARG A 682 22.30 5.72 22.54
N SER A 683 22.87 5.22 23.63
CA SER A 683 22.60 3.85 24.09
C SER A 683 22.16 3.81 25.55
N TRP A 684 21.24 2.89 25.87
CA TRP A 684 20.74 2.66 27.22
C TRP A 684 20.22 1.23 27.39
N ALA A 685 20.11 0.77 28.63
CA ALA A 685 19.46 -0.50 28.97
C ALA A 685 17.95 -0.28 29.21
N VAL A 686 17.13 -1.23 28.78
CA VAL A 686 15.68 -1.23 28.99
C VAL A 686 15.29 -2.50 29.74
N SER A 687 14.43 -2.35 30.75
CA SER A 687 13.79 -3.48 31.44
C SER A 687 13.13 -4.41 30.43
N LYS A 688 13.00 -5.68 30.81
CA LYS A 688 12.06 -6.57 30.15
C LYS A 688 10.62 -6.07 30.34
#